data_AF-A0A660VW49-F1
#
_entry.id   AF-A0A660VW49-F1
#
_cell.length_a   1.000
_cell.length_b   1.000
_cell.length_c   1.000
_cell.angle_alpha   90.00
_cell.angle_beta   90.00
_cell.angle_gamma   90.00
#
_symmetry.space_group_name_H-M   'P 1'
#
loop_
_entity.id
_entity.type
_entity.pdbx_description
1 polymer ?
#
loop_
_entity_poly.entity_id
_entity_poly.type
_entity_poly.pdbx_seq_one_letter_code
_entity_poly.pdbx_strand_id
1 'polypeptide(L)'
;MVLIFAALMALAAALPLEDVVAPPSLDEFWKRWVEAKSSNEDDELDKVVRRYRSDADTMLNVLLDDISKADEQELYFEIRLLAWSLDRVDRGERFISRARFVIDLDMFGRGRRAIAMGRFETAIGLEAEARIELSDESWRAVLREFDGAAQAFADVNDVEFEIFCHLQSAQVEFTRQRLWHQGQYMKLVLALAQGQSLHSDAEKLAGDTLEAIRTRGIDPDGPETTALPGAAGGEGEGESSGTGGRALTSFVPNSEPQTFQLTLQTPKKGLPKLPLPSFYQFDQYQLWQQTWIDLEGPGEFDYLRGGRWRPDGDSWSLSRDGIETFLIDSNGDGEADARFAGSSTPTRVELTSSKGRTWPIMVCTLGLGELMFDSAFNYAPTEDGARVRFFLASYWEGKVQGETWRVFDCNMDGVFGVGWENFDDLVTDYSDDEHVTWFEPDGVQIGRAKKAIPLSSVMPVDDTFYRVTQDPEQETLTLQEMNLATGELQLELDYKVQPSHLVVREVDKLEGAYFDILPARRGQPVTLPVGTYQFCLGRIAKGSKTNQDQVRIYAGRAQPFKIEAGETTELAFGAPYDLTFKVTQDGQESVLDTRSMRVFGQAGEEYAMFFDQPLQPEVEVQTDDGKTLAKASKLRKVGVGEWEVNTGKDNILWFPYELRVDTPAGKQVQMQMTQKAHALLGGPFKSDWIR
;
A
#
# COMPACT_ATOMS: atom_id res chain seq x y z
N MET A 1 48.77 -13.70 -0.79
CA MET A 1 47.33 -13.70 -1.14
C MET A 1 46.75 -12.30 -1.16
N VAL A 2 46.78 -11.53 -0.06
CA VAL A 2 46.27 -10.14 0.00
C VAL A 2 46.85 -9.19 -1.08
N LEU A 3 48.17 -9.23 -1.31
CA LEU A 3 48.84 -8.44 -2.36
C LEU A 3 48.51 -8.86 -3.80
N ILE A 4 48.19 -10.14 -4.02
CA ILE A 4 47.79 -10.66 -5.34
C ILE A 4 46.33 -10.29 -5.62
N PHE A 5 45.49 -10.31 -4.58
CA PHE A 5 44.09 -9.90 -4.65
C PHE A 5 43.96 -8.40 -4.94
N ALA A 6 44.72 -7.55 -4.24
CA ALA A 6 44.74 -6.11 -4.50
C ALA A 6 45.24 -5.75 -5.93
N ALA A 7 46.22 -6.50 -6.45
CA ALA A 7 46.72 -6.29 -7.81
C ALA A 7 45.72 -6.75 -8.89
N LEU A 8 44.94 -7.82 -8.64
CA LEU A 8 43.86 -8.28 -9.52
C LEU A 8 42.67 -7.31 -9.52
N MET A 9 42.30 -6.75 -8.35
CA MET A 9 41.26 -5.71 -8.24
C MET A 9 41.64 -4.44 -9.01
N ALA A 10 42.90 -4.00 -8.90
CA ALA A 10 43.39 -2.82 -9.63
C ALA A 10 43.45 -3.02 -11.15
N LEU A 11 43.68 -4.26 -11.63
CA LEU A 11 43.71 -4.58 -13.06
C LEU A 11 42.30 -4.73 -13.64
N ALA A 12 41.35 -5.28 -12.86
CA ALA A 12 39.95 -5.41 -13.25
C ALA A 12 39.21 -4.06 -13.28
N ALA A 13 39.61 -3.10 -12.43
CA ALA A 13 39.05 -1.75 -12.41
C ALA A 13 39.39 -0.89 -13.66
N ALA A 14 40.25 -1.37 -14.56
CA ALA A 14 40.73 -0.62 -15.73
C ALA A 14 40.08 -1.04 -17.07
N LEU A 15 39.17 -2.01 -17.07
CA LEU A 15 38.41 -2.37 -18.27
C LEU A 15 37.16 -1.46 -18.38
N PRO A 16 36.90 -0.83 -19.54
CA PRO A 16 35.74 0.03 -19.71
C PRO A 16 34.45 -0.79 -19.66
N LEU A 17 33.62 -0.48 -18.67
CA LEU A 17 32.29 -1.05 -18.42
C LEU A 17 31.19 -0.47 -19.32
N GLU A 18 31.56 0.26 -20.38
CA GLU A 18 30.62 1.06 -21.19
C GLU A 18 29.58 0.22 -21.95
N ASP A 19 29.72 -1.11 -21.97
CA ASP A 19 28.88 -2.00 -22.78
C ASP A 19 27.71 -2.67 -22.03
N VAL A 20 27.64 -2.59 -20.68
CA VAL A 20 26.46 -3.09 -19.94
C VAL A 20 25.35 -2.05 -20.02
N VAL A 21 24.36 -2.32 -20.87
CA VAL A 21 23.17 -1.48 -21.00
C VAL A 21 22.18 -1.84 -19.90
N ALA A 22 22.24 -1.12 -18.78
CA ALA A 22 21.22 -1.22 -17.75
C ALA A 22 19.83 -0.88 -18.32
N PRO A 23 18.77 -1.61 -17.94
CA PRO A 23 17.40 -1.18 -18.21
C PRO A 23 17.19 0.28 -17.75
N PRO A 24 16.35 1.09 -18.43
CA PRO A 24 16.15 2.48 -18.06
C PRO A 24 15.76 2.70 -16.59
N SER A 25 14.99 1.76 -16.02
CA SER A 25 14.59 1.79 -14.60
C SER A 25 15.73 1.51 -13.62
N LEU A 26 16.88 1.01 -14.09
CA LEU A 26 18.05 0.69 -13.26
C LEU A 26 19.24 1.61 -13.55
N ASP A 27 19.08 2.58 -14.46
CA ASP A 27 20.16 3.44 -14.95
C ASP A 27 20.75 4.32 -13.83
N GLU A 28 19.90 4.88 -12.96
CA GLU A 28 20.39 5.67 -11.82
C GLU A 28 21.22 4.80 -10.86
N PHE A 29 20.69 3.65 -10.44
CA PHE A 29 21.43 2.72 -9.59
C PHE A 29 22.76 2.33 -10.23
N TRP A 30 22.75 1.93 -11.51
CA TRP A 30 23.94 1.45 -12.20
C TRP A 30 25.01 2.53 -12.30
N LYS A 31 24.63 3.77 -12.65
CA LYS A 31 25.55 4.93 -12.66
C LYS A 31 26.18 5.15 -11.29
N ARG A 32 25.37 5.18 -10.22
CA ARG A 32 25.86 5.37 -8.84
C ARG A 32 26.76 4.22 -8.38
N TRP A 33 26.43 3.00 -8.75
CA TRP A 33 27.20 1.82 -8.40
C TRP A 33 28.55 1.81 -9.11
N VAL A 34 28.60 2.14 -10.40
CA VAL A 34 29.85 2.30 -11.17
C VAL A 34 30.71 3.43 -10.59
N GLU A 35 30.11 4.57 -10.22
CA GLU A 35 30.80 5.66 -9.51
C GLU A 35 31.41 5.16 -8.19
N ALA A 36 30.63 4.48 -7.35
CA ALA A 36 31.09 3.95 -6.06
C ALA A 36 32.18 2.90 -6.24
N LYS A 37 32.05 2.00 -7.21
CA LYS A 37 33.07 1.00 -7.56
C LYS A 37 34.41 1.64 -7.89
N SER A 38 34.41 2.78 -8.61
CA SER A 38 35.63 3.48 -8.99
C SER A 38 36.44 4.02 -7.80
N SER A 39 35.78 4.23 -6.64
CA SER A 39 36.45 4.61 -5.39
C SER A 39 37.27 3.49 -4.76
N ASN A 40 36.98 2.22 -5.11
CA ASN A 40 37.57 1.02 -4.53
C ASN A 40 37.41 0.94 -3.00
N GLU A 41 36.34 1.54 -2.46
CA GLU A 41 35.94 1.45 -1.05
C GLU A 41 34.65 0.61 -0.92
N ASP A 42 34.74 -0.52 -0.22
CA ASP A 42 33.61 -1.43 0.01
C ASP A 42 32.42 -0.72 0.69
N ASP A 43 32.70 0.24 1.57
CA ASP A 43 31.68 0.99 2.32
C ASP A 43 30.82 1.87 1.42
N GLU A 44 31.40 2.46 0.36
CA GLU A 44 30.62 3.28 -0.59
C GLU A 44 29.76 2.40 -1.52
N LEU A 45 30.24 1.21 -1.90
CA LEU A 45 29.42 0.21 -2.61
C LEU A 45 28.23 -0.23 -1.76
N ASP A 46 28.47 -0.59 -0.50
CA ASP A 46 27.43 -1.07 0.41
C ASP A 46 26.41 0.02 0.74
N LYS A 47 26.84 1.29 0.77
CA LYS A 47 25.96 2.46 0.95
C LYS A 47 25.06 2.70 -0.25
N VAL A 48 25.57 2.57 -1.48
CA VAL A 48 24.74 2.62 -2.70
C VAL A 48 23.76 1.46 -2.71
N VAL A 49 24.23 0.23 -2.48
CA VAL A 49 23.35 -0.95 -2.41
C VAL A 49 22.30 -0.82 -1.32
N ARG A 50 22.63 -0.30 -0.13
CA ARG A 50 21.63 -0.05 0.93
C ARG A 50 20.58 0.98 0.52
N ARG A 51 20.98 2.02 -0.21
CA ARG A 51 20.07 3.07 -0.68
C ARG A 51 19.16 2.59 -1.81
N TYR A 52 19.68 1.75 -2.71
CA TYR A 52 19.00 1.25 -3.91
C TYR A 52 18.87 -0.28 -3.85
N ARG A 53 18.46 -0.82 -2.70
CA ARG A 53 18.54 -2.27 -2.44
C ARG A 53 17.77 -3.08 -3.47
N SER A 54 16.52 -2.69 -3.73
CA SER A 54 15.66 -3.38 -4.70
C SER A 54 16.26 -3.37 -6.11
N ASP A 55 16.81 -2.23 -6.53
CA ASP A 55 17.41 -2.07 -7.86
C ASP A 55 18.71 -2.86 -7.98
N ALA A 56 19.48 -2.97 -6.90
CA ALA A 56 20.68 -3.78 -6.84
C ALA A 56 20.39 -5.29 -7.02
N ASP A 57 19.36 -5.82 -6.35
CA ASP A 57 18.90 -7.21 -6.54
C ASP A 57 18.40 -7.41 -7.99
N THR A 58 17.56 -6.48 -8.47
CA THR A 58 17.04 -6.53 -9.85
C THR A 58 18.17 -6.49 -10.88
N MET A 59 19.17 -5.63 -10.68
CA MET A 59 20.33 -5.53 -11.57
C MET A 59 21.19 -6.79 -11.53
N LEU A 60 21.37 -7.41 -10.35
CA LEU A 60 22.03 -8.72 -10.27
C LEU A 60 21.28 -9.77 -11.09
N ASN A 61 19.94 -9.76 -11.09
CA ASN A 61 19.14 -10.67 -11.93
C ASN A 61 19.40 -10.45 -13.42
N VAL A 62 19.40 -9.17 -13.85
CA VAL A 62 19.72 -8.80 -15.24
C VAL A 62 21.09 -9.34 -15.65
N LEU A 63 22.12 -9.08 -14.84
CA LEU A 63 23.48 -9.54 -15.14
C LEU A 63 23.57 -11.08 -15.20
N LEU A 64 22.90 -11.80 -14.30
CA LEU A 64 22.87 -13.27 -14.30
C LEU A 64 22.17 -13.83 -15.55
N ASP A 65 21.15 -13.15 -16.04
CA ASP A 65 20.42 -13.54 -17.24
C ASP A 65 21.21 -13.23 -18.52
N ASP A 66 21.94 -12.11 -18.54
CA ASP A 66 22.83 -11.77 -19.65
C ASP A 66 23.96 -12.79 -19.80
N ILE A 67 24.62 -13.20 -18.71
CA ILE A 67 25.63 -14.27 -18.82
C ILE A 67 25.02 -15.61 -19.24
N SER A 68 23.74 -15.81 -18.93
CA SER A 68 23.03 -17.03 -19.33
C SER A 68 22.77 -17.06 -20.85
N LYS A 69 22.68 -15.89 -21.49
CA LYS A 69 22.42 -15.72 -22.94
C LYS A 69 23.69 -15.65 -23.77
N ALA A 70 24.74 -14.99 -23.27
CA ALA A 70 26.04 -14.86 -23.91
C ALA A 70 27.14 -15.13 -22.87
N ASP A 71 28.11 -16.01 -23.18
CA ASP A 71 29.20 -16.33 -22.24
C ASP A 71 30.22 -15.19 -22.15
N GLU A 72 29.82 -14.13 -21.46
CA GLU A 72 30.59 -12.91 -21.25
C GLU A 72 31.33 -12.99 -19.92
N GLN A 73 32.50 -13.64 -19.95
CA GLN A 73 33.35 -13.82 -18.75
C GLN A 73 33.71 -12.49 -18.05
N GLU A 74 33.66 -11.39 -18.79
CA GLU A 74 33.90 -10.03 -18.28
C GLU A 74 32.88 -9.62 -17.20
N LEU A 75 31.64 -10.13 -17.28
CA LEU A 75 30.59 -9.85 -16.29
C LEU A 75 30.76 -10.61 -14.96
N TYR A 76 31.61 -11.65 -14.92
CA TYR A 76 31.75 -12.49 -13.72
C TYR A 76 32.24 -11.68 -12.51
N PHE A 77 33.08 -10.66 -12.75
CA PHE A 77 33.56 -9.80 -11.70
C PHE A 77 32.45 -8.90 -11.16
N GLU A 78 31.67 -8.26 -12.03
CA GLU A 78 30.57 -7.37 -11.64
C GLU A 78 29.51 -8.12 -10.84
N ILE A 79 29.11 -9.29 -11.34
CA ILE A 79 28.13 -10.16 -10.70
C ILE A 79 28.59 -10.53 -9.29
N ARG A 80 29.84 -10.96 -9.13
CA ARG A 80 30.38 -11.34 -7.81
C ARG A 80 30.49 -10.14 -6.88
N LEU A 81 30.91 -8.98 -7.38
CA LEU A 81 31.07 -7.77 -6.58
C LEU A 81 29.71 -7.26 -6.09
N LEU A 82 28.72 -7.16 -6.97
CA LEU A 82 27.37 -6.74 -6.63
C LEU A 82 26.71 -7.72 -5.65
N ALA A 83 26.82 -9.03 -5.93
CA ALA A 83 26.31 -10.07 -5.04
C ALA A 83 26.94 -10.03 -3.65
N TRP A 84 28.25 -9.77 -3.55
CA TRP A 84 28.91 -9.59 -2.25
C TRP A 84 28.43 -8.35 -1.50
N SER A 85 28.25 -7.22 -2.17
CA SER A 85 27.71 -6.02 -1.53
C SER A 85 26.29 -6.24 -1.02
N LEU A 86 25.44 -6.92 -1.78
CA LEU A 86 24.10 -7.33 -1.34
C LEU A 86 24.16 -8.23 -0.09
N ASP A 87 25.01 -9.25 -0.10
CA ASP A 87 25.19 -10.15 1.05
C ASP A 87 25.74 -9.44 2.30
N ARG A 88 26.63 -8.45 2.15
CA ARG A 88 27.12 -7.63 3.29
C ARG A 88 26.03 -6.74 3.88
N VAL A 89 25.20 -6.16 3.02
CA VAL A 89 24.07 -5.32 3.43
C VAL A 89 23.00 -6.15 4.14
N ASP A 90 22.64 -7.31 3.57
CA ASP A 90 21.59 -8.20 4.10
C ASP A 90 22.12 -9.19 5.15
N ARG A 91 23.44 -9.19 5.40
CA ARG A 91 24.15 -10.08 6.34
C ARG A 91 23.91 -11.58 6.06
N GLY A 92 23.95 -11.95 4.78
CA GLY A 92 23.69 -13.30 4.29
C GLY A 92 24.76 -13.84 3.35
N GLU A 93 24.48 -14.98 2.72
CA GLU A 93 25.30 -15.56 1.63
C GLU A 93 24.42 -15.96 0.42
N ARG A 94 23.21 -15.39 0.31
CA ARG A 94 22.22 -15.77 -0.71
C ARG A 94 22.71 -15.38 -2.08
N PHE A 95 23.06 -14.11 -2.24
CA PHE A 95 23.33 -13.52 -3.54
C PHE A 95 24.62 -14.08 -4.13
N ILE A 96 25.68 -14.26 -3.31
CA ILE A 96 26.93 -14.85 -3.81
C ILE A 96 26.79 -16.33 -4.15
N SER A 97 26.00 -17.09 -3.39
CA SER A 97 25.78 -18.51 -3.68
C SER A 97 25.06 -18.68 -5.01
N ARG A 98 24.03 -17.85 -5.24
CA ARG A 98 23.31 -17.80 -6.52
C ARG A 98 24.22 -17.38 -7.67
N ALA A 99 24.99 -16.31 -7.49
CA ALA A 99 25.95 -15.83 -8.49
C ALA A 99 26.97 -16.92 -8.87
N ARG A 100 27.53 -17.62 -7.88
CA ARG A 100 28.45 -18.74 -8.11
C ARG A 100 27.79 -19.85 -8.89
N PHE A 101 26.58 -20.26 -8.50
CA PHE A 101 25.84 -21.30 -9.19
C PHE A 101 25.71 -21.00 -10.70
N VAL A 102 25.22 -19.81 -11.07
CA VAL A 102 25.02 -19.46 -12.50
C VAL A 102 26.34 -19.32 -13.26
N ILE A 103 27.37 -18.74 -12.62
CA ILE A 103 28.71 -18.63 -13.21
C ILE A 103 29.33 -20.02 -13.45
N ASP A 104 29.11 -20.96 -12.53
CA ASP A 104 29.70 -22.30 -12.56
C ASP A 104 28.94 -23.28 -13.48
N LEU A 105 27.74 -22.92 -13.97
CA LEU A 105 27.08 -23.66 -15.05
C LEU A 105 27.99 -23.70 -16.28
N ASP A 106 27.95 -24.79 -17.04
CA ASP A 106 28.57 -24.79 -18.37
C ASP A 106 27.69 -24.00 -19.36
N MET A 107 28.22 -23.75 -20.56
CA MET A 107 27.49 -23.02 -21.60
C MET A 107 26.12 -23.66 -21.93
N PHE A 108 25.99 -24.99 -21.82
CA PHE A 108 24.72 -25.68 -22.05
C PHE A 108 23.74 -25.53 -20.87
N GLY A 109 24.23 -25.56 -19.63
CA GLY A 109 23.47 -25.28 -18.43
C GLY A 109 22.94 -23.85 -18.43
N ARG A 110 23.78 -22.88 -18.79
CA ARG A 110 23.39 -21.48 -18.97
C ARG A 110 22.33 -21.30 -20.06
N GLY A 111 22.51 -21.92 -21.23
CA GLY A 111 21.49 -21.89 -22.29
C GLY A 111 20.16 -22.52 -21.86
N ARG A 112 20.18 -23.61 -21.08
CA ARG A 112 18.96 -24.22 -20.51
C ARG A 112 18.30 -23.32 -19.47
N ARG A 113 19.09 -22.65 -18.61
CA ARG A 113 18.60 -21.66 -17.66
C ARG A 113 17.93 -20.48 -18.38
N ALA A 114 18.54 -19.97 -19.46
CA ALA A 114 17.94 -18.89 -20.26
C ALA A 114 16.59 -19.29 -20.89
N ILE A 115 16.45 -20.54 -21.33
CA ILE A 115 15.16 -21.07 -21.80
C ILE A 115 14.14 -21.11 -20.66
N ALA A 116 14.54 -21.56 -19.47
CA ALA A 116 13.67 -21.57 -18.29
C ALA A 116 13.17 -20.16 -17.93
N MET A 117 14.06 -19.15 -17.96
CA MET A 117 13.70 -17.75 -17.75
C MET A 117 12.69 -17.24 -18.79
N GLY A 118 12.89 -17.55 -20.08
CA GLY A 118 11.93 -17.14 -21.13
C GLY A 118 10.52 -17.73 -20.92
N ARG A 119 10.43 -18.94 -20.36
CA ARG A 119 9.13 -19.54 -20.00
C ARG A 119 8.50 -18.85 -18.79
N PHE A 120 9.31 -18.52 -17.79
CA PHE A 120 8.86 -17.77 -16.62
C PHE A 120 8.31 -16.38 -17.01
N GLU A 121 9.03 -15.64 -17.86
CA GLU A 121 8.57 -14.35 -18.40
C GLU A 121 7.27 -14.50 -19.20
N THR A 122 7.15 -15.56 -20.02
CA THR A 122 5.92 -15.88 -20.74
C THR A 122 4.75 -16.13 -19.78
N ALA A 123 4.99 -16.86 -18.68
CA ALA A 123 3.96 -17.12 -17.66
C ALA A 123 3.47 -15.83 -16.98
N ILE A 124 4.38 -14.89 -16.66
CA ILE A 124 4.02 -13.58 -16.10
C ILE A 124 3.17 -12.77 -17.10
N GLY A 125 3.54 -12.75 -18.38
CA GLY A 125 2.75 -12.09 -19.42
C GLY A 125 1.33 -12.65 -19.52
N LEU A 126 1.21 -13.98 -19.55
CA LEU A 126 -0.09 -14.67 -19.55
C LEU A 126 -0.89 -14.40 -18.27
N GLU A 127 -0.24 -14.22 -17.12
CA GLU A 127 -0.93 -13.91 -15.87
C GLU A 127 -1.60 -12.54 -15.93
N ALA A 128 -0.90 -11.54 -16.48
CA ALA A 128 -1.47 -10.20 -16.69
C ALA A 128 -2.71 -10.25 -17.59
N GLU A 129 -2.68 -11.04 -18.67
CA GLU A 129 -3.82 -11.26 -19.56
C GLU A 129 -4.96 -12.02 -18.85
N ALA A 130 -4.65 -13.08 -18.10
CA ALA A 130 -5.64 -13.88 -17.37
C ALA A 130 -6.38 -13.09 -16.29
N ARG A 131 -5.74 -12.08 -15.68
CA ARG A 131 -6.37 -11.13 -14.76
C ARG A 131 -7.42 -10.26 -15.42
N ILE A 132 -7.30 -9.99 -16.72
CA ILE A 132 -8.26 -9.23 -17.49
C ILE A 132 -9.40 -10.14 -17.94
N GLU A 133 -9.08 -11.33 -18.46
CA GLU A 133 -10.08 -12.24 -19.02
C GLU A 133 -10.90 -12.99 -17.96
N LEU A 134 -10.31 -13.25 -16.80
CA LEU A 134 -10.89 -13.99 -15.68
C LEU A 134 -11.44 -15.38 -16.06
N SER A 135 -10.91 -16.00 -17.12
CA SER A 135 -11.36 -17.31 -17.60
C SER A 135 -10.56 -18.46 -16.98
N ASP A 136 -11.21 -19.59 -16.70
CA ASP A 136 -10.52 -20.77 -16.15
C ASP A 136 -9.47 -21.35 -17.13
N GLU A 137 -9.63 -21.13 -18.43
CA GLU A 137 -8.70 -21.59 -19.46
C GLU A 137 -7.42 -20.75 -19.50
N SER A 138 -7.53 -19.41 -19.41
CA SER A 138 -6.36 -18.54 -19.37
C SER A 138 -5.54 -18.76 -18.11
N TRP A 139 -6.19 -18.90 -16.95
CA TRP A 139 -5.50 -19.28 -15.71
C TRP A 139 -4.79 -20.64 -15.79
N ARG A 140 -5.39 -21.64 -16.47
CA ARG A 140 -4.70 -22.93 -16.72
C ARG A 140 -3.51 -22.77 -17.65
N ALA A 141 -3.54 -21.82 -18.60
CA ALA A 141 -2.39 -21.55 -19.46
C ALA A 141 -1.22 -20.98 -18.65
N VAL A 142 -1.50 -20.04 -17.75
CA VAL A 142 -0.52 -19.48 -16.80
C VAL A 142 0.16 -20.59 -16.00
N LEU A 143 -0.63 -21.46 -15.36
CA LEU A 143 -0.10 -22.56 -14.54
C LEU A 143 0.75 -23.54 -15.36
N ARG A 144 0.35 -23.87 -16.60
CA ARG A 144 1.17 -24.72 -17.48
C ARG A 144 2.54 -24.12 -17.78
N GLU A 145 2.63 -22.81 -17.96
CA GLU A 145 3.92 -22.16 -18.19
C GLU A 145 4.75 -22.03 -16.93
N PHE A 146 4.16 -21.72 -15.76
CA PHE A 146 4.90 -21.75 -14.50
C PHE A 146 5.40 -23.16 -14.14
N ASP A 147 4.57 -24.20 -14.27
CA ASP A 147 5.00 -25.60 -14.04
C ASP A 147 6.13 -25.99 -15.00
N GLY A 148 6.01 -25.55 -16.26
CA GLY A 148 7.00 -25.80 -17.27
C GLY A 148 8.32 -25.05 -17.05
N ALA A 149 8.27 -23.84 -16.50
CA ALA A 149 9.44 -23.07 -16.08
C ALA A 149 10.09 -23.73 -14.85
N ALA A 150 9.29 -24.11 -13.84
CA ALA A 150 9.76 -24.80 -12.63
C ALA A 150 10.56 -26.06 -12.99
N GLN A 151 10.02 -26.93 -13.85
CA GLN A 151 10.73 -28.13 -14.30
C GLN A 151 12.03 -27.78 -15.05
N ALA A 152 12.03 -26.73 -15.86
CA ALA A 152 13.23 -26.32 -16.60
C ALA A 152 14.33 -25.77 -15.68
N PHE A 153 13.96 -25.10 -14.58
CA PHE A 153 14.91 -24.70 -13.53
C PHE A 153 15.43 -25.89 -12.72
N ALA A 154 14.55 -26.85 -12.39
CA ALA A 154 14.94 -28.10 -11.75
C ALA A 154 15.99 -28.86 -12.57
N ASP A 155 15.84 -28.91 -13.90
CA ASP A 155 16.75 -29.59 -14.83
C ASP A 155 18.19 -28.99 -14.88
N VAL A 156 18.34 -27.76 -14.40
CA VAL A 156 19.65 -27.08 -14.24
C VAL A 156 20.04 -26.91 -12.78
N ASN A 157 19.24 -27.42 -11.84
CA ASN A 157 19.42 -27.29 -10.38
C ASN A 157 19.38 -25.84 -9.89
N ASP A 158 18.57 -24.98 -10.52
CA ASP A 158 18.29 -23.60 -10.07
C ASP A 158 17.08 -23.61 -9.11
N VAL A 159 17.33 -24.08 -7.89
CA VAL A 159 16.30 -24.31 -6.86
C VAL A 159 15.57 -23.03 -6.48
N GLU A 160 16.24 -21.88 -6.52
CA GLU A 160 15.65 -20.59 -6.16
C GLU A 160 14.53 -20.19 -7.14
N PHE A 161 14.77 -20.30 -8.44
CA PHE A 161 13.72 -20.02 -9.43
C PHE A 161 12.65 -21.09 -9.52
N GLU A 162 12.99 -22.36 -9.24
CA GLU A 162 12.00 -23.42 -9.08
C GLU A 162 11.01 -23.07 -7.94
N ILE A 163 11.51 -22.63 -6.79
CA ILE A 163 10.70 -22.13 -5.68
C ILE A 163 9.84 -20.94 -6.13
N PHE A 164 10.40 -19.96 -6.83
CA PHE A 164 9.63 -18.80 -7.31
C PHE A 164 8.49 -19.19 -8.24
N CYS A 165 8.70 -20.13 -9.16
CA CYS A 165 7.64 -20.62 -10.06
C CYS A 165 6.49 -21.26 -9.27
N HIS A 166 6.80 -22.05 -8.24
CA HIS A 166 5.78 -22.66 -7.39
C HIS A 166 5.05 -21.65 -6.50
N LEU A 167 5.74 -20.62 -5.99
CA LEU A 167 5.10 -19.52 -5.27
C LEU A 167 4.11 -18.75 -6.16
N GLN A 168 4.49 -18.43 -7.39
CA GLN A 168 3.58 -17.78 -8.34
C GLN A 168 2.39 -18.67 -8.71
N SER A 169 2.62 -19.97 -8.92
CA SER A 169 1.54 -20.93 -9.16
C SER A 169 0.57 -21.04 -7.98
N ALA A 170 1.08 -21.01 -6.75
CA ALA A 170 0.25 -20.97 -5.55
C ALA A 170 -0.59 -19.68 -5.47
N GLN A 171 -0.02 -18.53 -5.84
CA GLN A 171 -0.73 -17.25 -5.90
C GLN A 171 -1.85 -17.27 -6.95
N VAL A 172 -1.60 -17.85 -8.12
CA VAL A 172 -2.62 -18.05 -9.16
C VAL A 172 -3.78 -18.91 -8.63
N GLU A 173 -3.49 -20.01 -7.94
CA GLU A 173 -4.54 -20.86 -7.37
C GLU A 173 -5.28 -20.20 -6.21
N PHE A 174 -4.62 -19.35 -5.42
CA PHE A 174 -5.28 -18.50 -4.44
C PHE A 174 -6.28 -17.55 -5.09
N THR A 175 -5.88 -16.85 -6.15
CA THR A 175 -6.77 -15.97 -6.93
C THR A 175 -7.97 -16.71 -7.50
N ARG A 176 -7.80 -17.98 -7.88
CA ARG A 176 -8.89 -18.86 -8.35
C ARG A 176 -9.70 -19.50 -7.23
N GLN A 177 -9.40 -19.19 -5.97
CA GLN A 177 -10.00 -19.77 -4.77
C GLN A 177 -9.88 -21.30 -4.69
N ARG A 178 -8.82 -21.89 -5.27
CA ARG A 178 -8.54 -23.33 -5.25
C ARG A 178 -7.51 -23.66 -4.18
N LEU A 179 -7.89 -23.47 -2.91
CA LEU A 179 -7.00 -23.59 -1.75
C LEU A 179 -6.29 -24.96 -1.65
N TRP A 180 -6.94 -26.06 -2.08
CA TRP A 180 -6.27 -27.37 -2.10
C TRP A 180 -5.09 -27.40 -3.07
N HIS A 181 -5.24 -26.81 -4.27
CA HIS A 181 -4.17 -26.72 -5.28
C HIS A 181 -3.07 -25.74 -4.84
N GLN A 182 -3.45 -24.59 -4.26
CA GLN A 182 -2.50 -23.70 -3.61
C GLN A 182 -1.65 -24.47 -2.58
N GLY A 183 -2.29 -25.32 -1.77
CA GLY A 183 -1.61 -26.19 -0.81
C GLY A 183 -0.62 -27.16 -1.46
N GLN A 184 -0.93 -27.73 -2.62
CA GLN A 184 0.03 -28.60 -3.33
C GLN A 184 1.30 -27.85 -3.72
N TYR A 185 1.17 -26.64 -4.27
CA TYR A 185 2.33 -25.82 -4.62
C TYR A 185 3.13 -25.39 -3.39
N MET A 186 2.48 -25.00 -2.30
CA MET A 186 3.18 -24.65 -1.05
C MET A 186 3.92 -25.85 -0.45
N LYS A 187 3.45 -27.09 -0.63
CA LYS A 187 4.19 -28.29 -0.24
C LYS A 187 5.48 -28.46 -1.04
N LEU A 188 5.46 -28.17 -2.34
CA LEU A 188 6.66 -28.20 -3.18
C LEU A 188 7.66 -27.12 -2.75
N VAL A 189 7.19 -25.89 -2.51
CA VAL A 189 8.03 -24.81 -1.96
C VAL A 189 8.67 -25.23 -0.64
N LEU A 190 7.88 -25.77 0.29
CA LEU A 190 8.37 -26.21 1.59
C LEU A 190 9.43 -27.32 1.44
N ALA A 191 9.20 -28.30 0.57
CA ALA A 191 10.14 -29.39 0.34
C ALA A 191 11.46 -28.93 -0.29
N LEU A 192 11.43 -27.95 -1.19
CA LEU A 192 12.61 -27.38 -1.84
C LEU A 192 13.39 -26.44 -0.91
N ALA A 193 12.69 -25.66 -0.09
CA ALA A 193 13.30 -24.72 0.84
C ALA A 193 13.92 -25.42 2.06
N GLN A 194 13.40 -26.58 2.47
CA GLN A 194 13.89 -27.33 3.62
C GLN A 194 15.38 -27.68 3.50
N GLY A 195 16.17 -27.20 4.45
CA GLY A 195 17.61 -27.44 4.51
C GLY A 195 18.45 -26.53 3.62
N GLN A 196 17.82 -25.61 2.87
CA GLN A 196 18.51 -24.54 2.16
C GLN A 196 18.56 -23.31 3.07
N SER A 197 19.75 -22.97 3.57
CA SER A 197 19.94 -21.83 4.47
C SER A 197 19.50 -20.48 3.87
N LEU A 198 19.34 -20.43 2.55
CA LEU A 198 19.03 -19.23 1.77
C LEU A 198 17.52 -19.02 1.54
N HIS A 199 16.67 -19.93 2.01
CA HIS A 199 15.24 -19.93 1.72
C HIS A 199 14.36 -20.02 2.98
N SER A 200 14.85 -19.55 4.13
CA SER A 200 14.08 -19.54 5.39
C SER A 200 12.75 -18.79 5.28
N ASP A 201 12.71 -17.72 4.48
CA ASP A 201 11.49 -16.92 4.31
C ASP A 201 10.45 -17.65 3.46
N ALA A 202 10.90 -18.33 2.39
CA ALA A 202 10.02 -19.18 1.58
C ALA A 202 9.52 -20.39 2.37
N GLU A 203 10.39 -21.01 3.18
CA GLU A 203 10.03 -22.11 4.09
C GLU A 203 8.95 -21.66 5.08
N LYS A 204 9.16 -20.50 5.74
CA LYS A 204 8.21 -19.91 6.68
C LYS A 204 6.88 -19.57 6.00
N LEU A 205 6.92 -18.86 4.87
CA LEU A 205 5.72 -18.48 4.11
C LEU A 205 4.89 -19.70 3.69
N ALA A 206 5.54 -20.74 3.17
CA ALA A 206 4.87 -21.98 2.79
C ALA A 206 4.27 -22.70 4.00
N GLY A 207 5.01 -22.78 5.11
CA GLY A 207 4.53 -23.36 6.37
C GLY A 207 3.29 -22.65 6.91
N ASP A 208 3.35 -21.32 7.03
CA ASP A 208 2.27 -20.47 7.53
C ASP A 208 1.02 -20.57 6.61
N THR A 209 1.23 -20.58 5.29
CA THR A 209 0.14 -20.73 4.31
C THR A 209 -0.53 -22.10 4.41
N LEU A 210 0.24 -23.18 4.54
CA LEU A 210 -0.31 -24.53 4.72
C LEU A 210 -1.13 -24.64 6.00
N GLU A 211 -0.68 -24.03 7.09
CA GLU A 211 -1.43 -24.00 8.34
C GLU A 211 -2.73 -23.19 8.23
N ALA A 212 -2.70 -22.06 7.51
CA ALA A 212 -3.90 -21.29 7.22
C ALA A 212 -4.92 -22.08 6.38
N ILE A 213 -4.46 -22.86 5.39
CA ILE A 213 -5.32 -23.74 4.58
C ILE A 213 -5.93 -24.85 5.45
N ARG A 214 -5.14 -25.48 6.33
CA ARG A 214 -5.61 -26.50 7.28
C ARG A 214 -6.64 -25.96 8.26
N THR A 215 -6.43 -24.75 8.77
CA THR A 215 -7.37 -24.06 9.67
C THR A 215 -8.73 -23.83 9.02
N ARG A 216 -8.77 -23.71 7.68
CA ARG A 216 -10.00 -23.61 6.88
C ARG A 216 -10.66 -24.98 6.59
N GLY A 217 -10.17 -26.05 7.18
CA GLY A 217 -10.73 -27.40 7.04
C GLY A 217 -10.35 -28.12 5.75
N ILE A 218 -9.33 -27.63 5.03
CA ILE A 218 -8.82 -28.23 3.81
C ILE A 218 -7.50 -28.91 4.14
N ASP A 219 -7.37 -30.20 3.80
CA ASP A 219 -6.14 -30.96 4.02
C ASP A 219 -5.38 -31.13 2.69
N PRO A 220 -4.26 -30.40 2.46
CA PRO A 220 -3.41 -30.58 1.27
C PRO A 220 -2.71 -31.95 1.21
N ASP A 221 -2.73 -32.73 2.29
CA ASP A 221 -2.20 -34.10 2.30
C ASP A 221 -3.29 -35.14 1.98
N GLY A 222 -4.56 -34.74 2.02
CA GLY A 222 -5.72 -35.56 1.68
C GLY A 222 -6.06 -35.54 0.18
N PRO A 223 -6.99 -36.42 -0.26
CA PRO A 223 -7.53 -36.38 -1.62
C PRO A 223 -8.20 -35.03 -1.89
N GLU A 224 -8.17 -34.57 -3.14
CA GLU A 224 -8.85 -33.34 -3.54
C GLU A 224 -10.33 -33.42 -3.18
N THR A 225 -10.76 -32.58 -2.24
CA THR A 225 -12.17 -32.46 -1.86
C THR A 225 -12.81 -31.38 -2.72
N THR A 226 -13.65 -31.77 -3.67
CA THR A 226 -14.40 -30.84 -4.53
C THR A 226 -15.50 -30.07 -3.77
N ALA A 227 -15.86 -30.54 -2.57
CA ALA A 227 -16.70 -29.79 -1.66
C ALA A 227 -15.80 -29.00 -0.71
N LEU A 228 -15.86 -27.66 -0.77
CA LEU A 228 -15.62 -26.87 0.44
C LEU A 228 -16.47 -27.52 1.54
N PRO A 229 -15.93 -27.79 2.74
CA PRO A 229 -16.73 -28.35 3.81
C PRO A 229 -17.91 -27.42 4.05
N GLY A 230 -19.07 -27.77 3.47
CA GLY A 230 -20.32 -27.12 3.76
C GLY A 230 -20.46 -27.24 5.25
N ALA A 231 -20.51 -26.11 5.95
CA ALA A 231 -20.65 -26.02 7.39
C ALA A 231 -21.66 -27.08 7.83
N ALA A 232 -21.16 -28.20 8.37
CA ALA A 232 -21.97 -29.39 8.55
C ALA A 232 -22.97 -29.08 9.64
N GLY A 233 -24.22 -28.80 9.22
CA GLY A 233 -25.36 -28.72 10.11
C GLY A 233 -25.51 -30.06 10.81
N GLY A 234 -25.19 -30.07 12.10
CA GLY A 234 -25.54 -31.17 12.98
C GLY A 234 -27.06 -31.26 13.06
N GLU A 235 -27.64 -32.30 12.45
CA GLU A 235 -29.01 -32.73 12.71
C GLU A 235 -29.07 -33.28 14.15
N GLY A 236 -29.23 -32.39 15.11
CA GLY A 236 -29.68 -32.70 16.45
C GLY A 236 -31.17 -32.39 16.53
N GLU A 237 -32.02 -33.42 16.50
CA GLU A 237 -33.43 -33.34 16.89
C GLU A 237 -33.51 -33.01 18.40
N GLY A 238 -33.42 -31.73 18.72
CA GLY A 238 -33.78 -31.20 20.02
C GLY A 238 -34.73 -30.04 19.80
N GLU A 239 -35.98 -30.17 20.24
CA GLU A 239 -36.93 -29.06 20.41
C GLU A 239 -36.34 -28.05 21.39
N SER A 240 -35.52 -27.16 20.86
CA SER A 240 -35.01 -25.97 21.48
C SER A 240 -35.62 -24.82 20.68
N SER A 241 -36.44 -24.01 21.34
CA SER A 241 -36.96 -22.75 20.82
C SER A 241 -35.86 -21.68 20.69
N GLY A 242 -34.64 -22.10 20.34
CA GLY A 242 -33.48 -21.25 20.13
C GLY A 242 -33.51 -20.67 18.73
N THR A 243 -33.39 -19.35 18.66
CA THR A 243 -33.09 -18.54 17.48
C THR A 243 -31.85 -19.09 16.76
N GLY A 244 -32.08 -20.09 15.88
CA GLY A 244 -31.05 -20.73 15.08
C GLY A 244 -30.39 -19.71 14.15
N GLY A 245 -29.05 -19.66 14.21
CA GLY A 245 -28.23 -18.82 13.36
C GLY A 245 -28.54 -19.06 11.88
N ARG A 246 -29.20 -18.08 11.25
CA ARG A 246 -29.38 -18.05 9.80
C ARG A 246 -28.00 -17.93 9.15
N ALA A 247 -27.80 -18.63 8.04
CA ALA A 247 -26.60 -18.51 7.24
C ALA A 247 -26.39 -17.03 6.87
N LEU A 248 -25.21 -16.49 7.20
CA LEU A 248 -24.86 -15.07 7.06
C LEU A 248 -24.75 -14.61 5.60
N THR A 249 -25.06 -15.46 4.63
CA THR A 249 -25.16 -15.14 3.20
C THR A 249 -26.56 -15.40 2.63
N SER A 250 -27.56 -15.67 3.48
CA SER A 250 -28.92 -15.94 3.02
C SER A 250 -29.67 -14.67 2.60
N PHE A 251 -30.47 -14.79 1.55
CA PHE A 251 -31.37 -13.74 1.10
C PHE A 251 -32.74 -13.85 1.79
N VAL A 252 -33.48 -12.74 1.84
CA VAL A 252 -34.88 -12.77 2.27
C VAL A 252 -35.66 -13.70 1.32
N PRO A 253 -36.51 -14.62 1.82
CA PRO A 253 -37.27 -15.52 0.96
C PRO A 253 -38.07 -14.77 -0.12
N ASN A 254 -37.89 -15.17 -1.38
CA ASN A 254 -38.47 -14.53 -2.58
C ASN A 254 -37.95 -13.10 -2.87
N SER A 255 -36.82 -12.69 -2.27
CA SER A 255 -36.13 -11.48 -2.70
C SER A 255 -35.45 -11.74 -4.04
N GLU A 256 -35.93 -11.06 -5.08
CA GLU A 256 -35.33 -11.08 -6.40
C GLU A 256 -34.30 -9.95 -6.54
N PRO A 257 -33.16 -10.19 -7.22
CA PRO A 257 -32.22 -9.13 -7.54
C PRO A 257 -32.89 -8.00 -8.32
N GLN A 258 -32.61 -6.77 -7.95
CA GLN A 258 -33.10 -5.57 -8.61
C GLN A 258 -31.92 -4.80 -9.19
N THR A 259 -31.92 -4.63 -10.51
CA THR A 259 -30.88 -3.91 -11.23
C THR A 259 -31.32 -2.47 -11.48
N PHE A 260 -30.45 -1.53 -11.15
CA PHE A 260 -30.65 -0.11 -11.27
C PHE A 260 -29.63 0.47 -12.25
N GLN A 261 -30.12 1.24 -13.21
CA GLN A 261 -29.25 1.97 -14.12
C GLN A 261 -28.65 3.18 -13.40
N LEU A 262 -27.34 3.34 -13.53
CA LEU A 262 -26.63 4.54 -13.15
C LEU A 262 -26.31 5.35 -14.41
N THR A 263 -26.05 6.64 -14.22
CA THR A 263 -25.65 7.54 -15.31
C THR A 263 -24.53 8.43 -14.83
N LEU A 264 -23.45 8.50 -15.60
CA LEU A 264 -22.33 9.38 -15.31
C LEU A 264 -22.75 10.84 -15.30
N GLN A 265 -22.61 11.46 -14.13
CA GLN A 265 -22.77 12.88 -13.91
C GLN A 265 -21.42 13.55 -13.94
N THR A 266 -21.30 14.58 -14.76
CA THR A 266 -20.07 15.33 -14.93
C THR A 266 -20.33 16.81 -14.62
N PRO A 267 -20.34 17.21 -13.34
CA PRO A 267 -20.57 18.61 -12.97
C PRO A 267 -19.42 19.52 -13.43
N LYS A 268 -19.75 20.66 -14.05
CA LYS A 268 -18.73 21.62 -14.56
C LYS A 268 -17.86 22.25 -13.47
N LYS A 269 -18.36 22.32 -12.23
CA LYS A 269 -17.66 22.93 -11.09
C LYS A 269 -16.94 21.89 -10.22
N GLY A 270 -16.77 20.67 -10.74
CA GLY A 270 -16.35 19.51 -9.97
C GLY A 270 -17.42 19.03 -9.00
N LEU A 271 -17.03 18.18 -8.05
CA LEU A 271 -17.95 17.50 -7.16
C LEU A 271 -18.76 18.41 -6.26
N PRO A 272 -19.95 17.95 -5.80
CA PRO A 272 -20.60 18.58 -4.66
C PRO A 272 -19.67 18.56 -3.44
N LYS A 273 -19.77 19.60 -2.61
CA LYS A 273 -19.09 19.65 -1.32
C LYS A 273 -19.69 18.59 -0.39
N LEU A 274 -19.07 17.41 -0.40
CA LEU A 274 -19.50 16.25 0.33
C LEU A 274 -18.26 15.61 0.95
N PRO A 275 -18.24 15.36 2.27
CA PRO A 275 -17.21 14.52 2.86
C PRO A 275 -17.26 13.14 2.22
N LEU A 276 -16.15 12.73 1.62
CA LEU A 276 -15.94 11.40 1.05
C LEU A 276 -15.27 10.49 2.10
N PRO A 277 -15.46 9.15 2.04
CA PRO A 277 -14.78 8.18 2.90
C PRO A 277 -13.29 8.00 2.53
N SER A 278 -12.68 9.06 2.02
CA SER A 278 -11.31 9.16 1.55
C SER A 278 -10.54 10.17 2.40
N PHE A 279 -9.22 10.06 2.43
CA PHE A 279 -8.37 11.12 2.98
C PHE A 279 -8.39 12.36 2.07
N TYR A 280 -8.47 12.13 0.76
CA TYR A 280 -8.55 13.18 -0.24
C TYR A 280 -9.95 13.78 -0.26
N GLN A 281 -10.03 15.11 -0.21
CA GLN A 281 -11.30 15.82 -0.23
C GLN A 281 -11.31 16.84 -1.35
N PHE A 282 -12.46 16.96 -1.99
CA PHE A 282 -12.61 17.83 -3.15
C PHE A 282 -12.21 19.30 -2.89
N ASP A 283 -12.42 19.83 -1.68
CA ASP A 283 -12.04 21.22 -1.40
C ASP A 283 -10.63 21.38 -0.82
N GLN A 284 -9.97 20.29 -0.39
CA GLN A 284 -8.62 20.30 0.15
C GLN A 284 -7.60 19.79 -0.88
N TYR A 285 -7.42 20.58 -1.95
CA TYR A 285 -6.58 20.17 -3.09
C TYR A 285 -5.09 20.05 -2.76
N GLN A 286 -4.61 20.61 -1.64
CA GLN A 286 -3.24 20.41 -1.16
C GLN A 286 -2.97 18.98 -0.66
N LEU A 287 -4.01 18.17 -0.49
CA LEU A 287 -3.88 16.76 -0.16
C LEU A 287 -4.15 15.83 -1.33
N TRP A 288 -4.73 16.31 -2.43
CA TRP A 288 -5.01 15.50 -3.62
C TRP A 288 -3.79 14.68 -4.04
N GLN A 289 -4.06 13.53 -4.65
CA GLN A 289 -3.04 12.76 -5.34
C GLN A 289 -2.26 13.70 -6.28
N GLN A 290 -0.94 13.52 -6.33
CA GLN A 290 -0.04 14.44 -7.01
C GLN A 290 1.05 13.67 -7.75
N THR A 291 1.64 14.31 -8.74
CA THR A 291 2.85 13.89 -9.43
C THR A 291 3.74 15.09 -9.72
N TRP A 292 5.04 14.93 -9.52
CA TRP A 292 6.09 15.80 -10.01
C TRP A 292 6.33 15.48 -11.48
N ILE A 293 6.41 16.52 -12.30
CA ILE A 293 6.66 16.41 -13.74
C ILE A 293 7.75 17.41 -14.10
N ASP A 294 8.85 16.90 -14.63
CA ASP A 294 9.91 17.68 -15.26
C ASP A 294 9.77 17.65 -16.80
N LEU A 295 10.79 18.11 -17.53
CA LEU A 295 10.75 18.12 -19.00
C LEU A 295 10.87 16.71 -19.62
N GLU A 296 11.32 15.71 -18.86
CA GLU A 296 11.50 14.33 -19.30
C GLU A 296 10.27 13.47 -18.99
N GLY A 297 9.42 13.90 -18.03
CA GLY A 297 8.15 13.26 -17.73
C GLY A 297 7.85 13.26 -16.23
N PRO A 298 6.98 12.34 -15.75
CA PRO A 298 6.74 12.18 -14.33
C PRO A 298 7.97 11.56 -13.64
N GLY A 299 8.33 12.07 -12.47
CA GLY A 299 9.43 11.51 -11.68
C GLY A 299 9.10 10.14 -11.06
N GLU A 300 10.12 9.31 -10.85
CA GLU A 300 10.01 7.93 -10.33
C GLU A 300 9.30 7.83 -8.96
N PHE A 301 9.50 8.83 -8.10
CA PHE A 301 8.94 8.87 -6.74
C PHE A 301 7.40 8.95 -6.70
N ASP A 302 6.75 9.36 -7.80
CA ASP A 302 5.28 9.46 -7.87
C ASP A 302 4.61 8.21 -8.44
N TYR A 303 5.36 7.22 -8.91
CA TYR A 303 4.81 5.97 -9.42
C TYR A 303 4.04 5.17 -8.34
N LEU A 304 4.40 5.32 -7.06
CA LEU A 304 3.79 4.60 -5.94
C LEU A 304 2.50 5.26 -5.40
N ARG A 305 2.22 6.52 -5.74
CA ARG A 305 0.95 7.22 -5.41
C ARG A 305 0.07 7.49 -6.62
N GLY A 306 0.66 7.58 -7.80
CA GLY A 306 -0.02 7.50 -9.09
C GLY A 306 -0.27 6.06 -9.55
N GLY A 307 -0.07 5.08 -8.64
CA GLY A 307 -0.22 3.65 -8.88
C GLY A 307 -1.57 3.32 -9.49
N ARG A 308 -1.55 3.24 -10.83
CA ARG A 308 -2.62 2.84 -11.74
C ARG A 308 -3.75 3.86 -11.92
N TRP A 309 -3.39 5.03 -12.46
CA TRP A 309 -4.32 5.69 -13.38
C TRP A 309 -4.50 4.82 -14.61
N ARG A 310 -5.42 3.88 -14.48
CA ARG A 310 -5.80 2.96 -15.52
C ARG A 310 -7.29 2.88 -15.68
N PRO A 311 -7.98 4.02 -15.91
CA PRO A 311 -9.38 3.95 -16.23
C PRO A 311 -9.55 3.08 -17.47
N ASP A 312 -10.42 2.08 -17.35
CA ASP A 312 -10.64 1.04 -18.34
C ASP A 312 -9.40 0.16 -18.68
N GLY A 313 -8.32 0.23 -17.91
CA GLY A 313 -7.08 -0.52 -18.08
C GLY A 313 -5.93 0.25 -18.75
N ASP A 314 -6.18 1.46 -19.25
CA ASP A 314 -5.21 2.22 -20.07
C ASP A 314 -4.18 2.96 -19.22
N SER A 315 -2.88 2.79 -19.45
CA SER A 315 -1.87 3.60 -18.75
C SER A 315 -1.88 5.05 -19.24
N TRP A 316 -2.25 5.98 -18.37
CA TRP A 316 -2.15 7.41 -18.70
C TRP A 316 -0.73 7.92 -18.50
N SER A 317 -0.25 8.75 -19.43
CA SER A 317 1.02 9.45 -19.33
C SER A 317 0.81 10.96 -19.25
N LEU A 318 1.68 11.63 -18.51
CA LEU A 318 1.59 13.06 -18.25
C LEU A 318 2.93 13.70 -18.59
N SER A 319 2.89 14.74 -19.42
CA SER A 319 4.08 15.48 -19.84
C SER A 319 3.82 16.99 -19.80
N ARG A 320 4.84 17.80 -20.09
CA ARG A 320 4.73 19.26 -20.11
C ARG A 320 5.37 19.88 -21.35
N ASP A 321 4.71 20.91 -21.86
CA ASP A 321 5.11 21.74 -23.01
C ASP A 321 5.48 23.15 -22.49
N GLY A 322 6.70 23.27 -21.96
CA GLY A 322 7.17 24.45 -21.24
C GLY A 322 6.81 24.44 -19.74
N ILE A 323 6.78 25.62 -19.12
CA ILE A 323 6.62 25.76 -17.66
C ILE A 323 5.16 25.57 -17.22
N GLU A 324 4.22 26.15 -17.96
CA GLU A 324 2.82 26.27 -17.53
C GLU A 324 1.86 25.38 -18.33
N THR A 325 2.32 24.62 -19.33
CA THR A 325 1.44 23.77 -20.14
C THR A 325 1.70 22.31 -19.84
N PHE A 326 0.62 21.58 -19.54
CA PHE A 326 0.66 20.16 -19.27
C PHE A 326 -0.18 19.42 -20.30
N LEU A 327 0.27 18.22 -20.65
CA LEU A 327 -0.31 17.35 -21.65
C LEU A 327 -0.61 16.00 -21.01
N ILE A 328 -1.80 15.47 -21.28
CA ILE A 328 -2.21 14.13 -20.85
C ILE A 328 -2.41 13.29 -22.09
N ASP A 329 -1.75 12.16 -22.15
CA ASP A 329 -2.02 11.06 -23.08
C ASP A 329 -2.74 9.97 -22.27
N SER A 330 -4.03 9.78 -22.55
CA SER A 330 -4.92 8.88 -21.81
C SER A 330 -5.08 7.51 -22.46
N ASN A 331 -4.43 7.26 -23.59
CA ASN A 331 -4.57 6.01 -24.34
C ASN A 331 -3.21 5.32 -24.63
N GLY A 332 -2.10 5.99 -24.34
CA GLY A 332 -0.73 5.48 -24.50
C GLY A 332 -0.21 5.52 -25.94
N ASP A 333 -0.82 6.29 -26.84
CA ASP A 333 -0.40 6.41 -28.25
C ASP A 333 0.74 7.41 -28.47
N GLY A 334 1.14 8.14 -27.43
CA GLY A 334 2.19 9.16 -27.47
C GLY A 334 1.72 10.53 -27.98
N GLU A 335 0.43 10.68 -28.32
CA GLU A 335 -0.20 11.95 -28.63
C GLU A 335 -1.00 12.47 -27.43
N ALA A 336 -1.00 13.80 -27.25
CA ALA A 336 -1.73 14.40 -26.14
C ALA A 336 -3.23 14.44 -26.42
N ASP A 337 -4.02 13.68 -25.67
CA ASP A 337 -5.48 13.69 -25.68
C ASP A 337 -6.07 14.97 -25.04
N ALA A 338 -5.37 15.52 -24.05
CA ALA A 338 -5.77 16.76 -23.41
C ALA A 338 -4.60 17.67 -23.06
N ARG A 339 -4.93 18.96 -22.97
CA ARG A 339 -4.00 20.03 -22.60
C ARG A 339 -4.64 20.91 -21.52
N PHE A 340 -3.87 21.26 -20.49
CA PHE A 340 -4.28 22.24 -19.50
C PHE A 340 -3.12 23.16 -19.11
N ALA A 341 -3.47 24.33 -18.56
CA ALA A 341 -2.51 25.27 -18.04
C ALA A 341 -2.37 25.12 -16.51
N GLY A 342 -1.16 25.34 -15.99
CA GLY A 342 -0.90 25.46 -14.57
C GLY A 342 -1.84 26.48 -13.93
N SER A 343 -2.50 26.08 -12.85
CA SER A 343 -3.42 26.93 -12.11
C SER A 343 -3.58 26.45 -10.68
N SER A 344 -3.48 27.38 -9.73
CA SER A 344 -3.84 27.15 -8.32
C SER A 344 -5.34 26.98 -8.08
N THR A 345 -6.16 27.20 -9.12
CA THR A 345 -7.58 26.88 -9.09
C THR A 345 -7.79 25.56 -9.82
N PRO A 346 -8.40 24.55 -9.19
CA PRO A 346 -8.77 23.32 -9.87
C PRO A 346 -9.60 23.57 -11.13
N THR A 347 -9.11 23.03 -12.23
CA THR A 347 -9.76 23.05 -13.54
C THR A 347 -10.17 21.64 -13.93
N ARG A 348 -11.24 21.53 -14.69
CA ARG A 348 -11.72 20.24 -15.17
C ARG A 348 -11.14 19.95 -16.55
N VAL A 349 -10.68 18.72 -16.75
CA VAL A 349 -10.21 18.19 -18.02
C VAL A 349 -11.04 16.96 -18.37
N GLU A 350 -11.50 16.86 -19.62
CA GLU A 350 -12.13 15.65 -20.14
C GLU A 350 -11.06 14.77 -20.78
N LEU A 351 -11.05 13.50 -20.45
CA LEU A 351 -10.13 12.51 -21.01
C LEU A 351 -10.96 11.38 -21.59
N THR A 352 -10.53 10.77 -22.68
CA THR A 352 -11.29 9.68 -23.30
C THR A 352 -10.42 8.45 -23.34
N SER A 353 -10.85 7.38 -22.67
CA SER A 353 -10.14 6.10 -22.66
C SER A 353 -10.09 5.49 -24.07
N SER A 354 -9.24 4.48 -24.25
CA SER A 354 -9.14 3.69 -25.48
C SER A 354 -10.48 3.02 -25.86
N LYS A 355 -11.35 2.78 -24.87
CA LYS A 355 -12.72 2.27 -25.04
C LYS A 355 -13.74 3.34 -25.42
N GLY A 356 -13.32 4.59 -25.58
CA GLY A 356 -14.17 5.72 -25.97
C GLY A 356 -14.99 6.32 -24.82
N ARG A 357 -14.73 5.93 -23.57
CA ARG A 357 -15.44 6.46 -22.40
C ARG A 357 -14.78 7.76 -21.94
N THR A 358 -15.58 8.81 -21.79
CA THR A 358 -15.07 10.09 -21.28
C THR A 358 -15.02 10.10 -19.74
N TRP A 359 -13.83 10.37 -19.22
CA TRP A 359 -13.47 10.46 -17.81
C TRP A 359 -13.06 11.89 -17.46
N PRO A 360 -13.92 12.67 -16.79
CA PRO A 360 -13.54 13.99 -16.33
C PRO A 360 -12.77 13.89 -15.02
N ILE A 361 -11.65 14.60 -14.97
CA ILE A 361 -10.84 14.80 -13.76
C ILE A 361 -10.71 16.28 -13.44
N MET A 362 -10.43 16.59 -12.18
CA MET A 362 -9.93 17.88 -11.76
C MET A 362 -8.41 17.83 -11.81
N VAL A 363 -7.78 18.91 -12.27
CA VAL A 363 -6.34 19.13 -12.23
C VAL A 363 -6.02 20.52 -11.72
N CYS A 364 -4.93 20.65 -10.98
CA CYS A 364 -4.33 21.92 -10.61
C CYS A 364 -2.82 21.79 -10.40
N THR A 365 -2.12 22.90 -10.52
CA THR A 365 -0.80 23.09 -9.89
C THR A 365 -0.99 23.92 -8.63
N LEU A 366 -0.02 23.97 -7.75
CA LEU A 366 -0.08 24.87 -6.59
C LEU A 366 0.56 26.23 -6.95
N GLY A 367 0.19 27.29 -6.23
CA GLY A 367 0.64 28.65 -6.53
C GLY A 367 1.89 29.11 -5.76
N LEU A 368 2.18 30.40 -5.92
CA LEU A 368 3.11 31.13 -5.06
C LEU A 368 2.48 31.36 -3.67
N GLY A 369 3.19 31.02 -2.60
CA GLY A 369 2.79 31.35 -1.23
C GLY A 369 1.62 30.53 -0.71
N GLU A 370 1.48 29.28 -1.15
CA GLU A 370 0.53 28.34 -0.56
C GLU A 370 0.86 28.13 0.92
N LEU A 371 -0.14 28.33 1.78
CA LEU A 371 0.03 28.10 3.20
C LEU A 371 -0.19 26.61 3.49
N MET A 372 0.83 25.95 4.01
CA MET A 372 0.75 24.61 4.59
C MET A 372 1.61 24.59 5.86
N PHE A 373 1.22 23.84 6.88
CA PHE A 373 1.94 23.71 8.14
C PHE A 373 2.30 25.05 8.80
N ASP A 374 1.43 26.06 8.67
CA ASP A 374 1.65 27.47 9.07
C ASP A 374 2.83 28.17 8.36
N SER A 375 3.30 27.63 7.25
CA SER A 375 4.42 28.13 6.45
C SER A 375 4.00 28.41 5.00
N ALA A 376 4.51 29.50 4.43
CA ALA A 376 4.25 29.84 3.04
C ALA A 376 5.26 29.13 2.13
N PHE A 377 4.77 28.33 1.19
CA PHE A 377 5.58 27.59 0.24
C PHE A 377 5.36 28.07 -1.18
N ASN A 378 6.41 27.96 -2.00
CA ASN A 378 6.30 28.17 -3.43
C ASN A 378 6.22 26.82 -4.14
N TYR A 379 5.07 26.53 -4.74
CA TYR A 379 4.87 25.37 -5.59
C TYR A 379 4.43 25.74 -7.01
N ALA A 380 4.61 27.01 -7.38
CA ALA A 380 4.41 27.43 -8.75
C ALA A 380 5.32 26.62 -9.69
N PRO A 381 4.84 26.24 -10.88
CA PRO A 381 5.68 25.56 -11.87
C PRO A 381 6.99 26.33 -12.15
N THR A 382 8.09 25.59 -12.24
CA THR A 382 9.43 26.12 -12.57
C THR A 382 9.97 25.48 -13.85
N GLU A 383 11.13 25.94 -14.31
CA GLU A 383 11.85 25.29 -15.42
C GLU A 383 12.19 23.84 -15.10
N ASP A 384 12.54 23.54 -13.84
CA ASP A 384 12.94 22.20 -13.38
C ASP A 384 11.77 21.22 -13.26
N GLY A 385 10.55 21.72 -12.99
CA GLY A 385 9.40 20.84 -12.87
C GLY A 385 8.18 21.50 -12.24
N ALA A 386 7.13 20.73 -12.03
CA ALA A 386 5.92 21.18 -11.38
C ALA A 386 5.22 20.04 -10.66
N ARG A 387 4.49 20.36 -9.57
CA ARG A 387 3.57 19.43 -8.91
C ARG A 387 2.19 19.58 -9.53
N VAL A 388 1.76 18.58 -10.29
CA VAL A 388 0.39 18.47 -10.75
C VAL A 388 -0.39 17.62 -9.79
N ARG A 389 -1.56 18.11 -9.42
CA ARG A 389 -2.50 17.47 -8.51
C ARG A 389 -3.78 17.19 -9.24
N PHE A 390 -4.45 16.12 -8.85
CA PHE A 390 -5.60 15.64 -9.56
C PHE A 390 -6.57 14.95 -8.62
N PHE A 391 -7.84 15.02 -8.99
CA PHE A 391 -8.90 14.39 -8.23
C PHE A 391 -10.10 14.11 -9.13
N LEU A 392 -11.03 13.33 -8.62
CA LEU A 392 -12.22 12.94 -9.36
C LEU A 392 -13.11 14.17 -9.70
N ALA A 393 -13.68 14.22 -10.91
CA ALA A 393 -14.61 15.29 -11.33
C ALA A 393 -15.99 14.78 -11.78
N SER A 394 -16.27 13.50 -11.58
CA SER A 394 -17.50 12.83 -11.98
C SER A 394 -18.04 11.92 -10.89
N TYR A 395 -19.29 11.49 -11.02
CA TYR A 395 -19.87 10.45 -10.18
C TYR A 395 -21.00 9.77 -10.93
N TRP A 396 -21.29 8.53 -10.60
CA TRP A 396 -22.47 7.84 -11.11
C TRP A 396 -23.69 8.20 -10.28
N GLU A 397 -24.81 8.52 -10.93
CA GLU A 397 -26.07 8.83 -10.26
C GLU A 397 -27.21 7.93 -10.77
N GLY A 398 -28.03 7.42 -9.86
CA GLY A 398 -29.22 6.62 -10.22
C GLY A 398 -30.30 6.65 -9.15
N LYS A 399 -31.49 6.14 -9.49
CA LYS A 399 -32.59 5.94 -8.55
C LYS A 399 -32.60 4.50 -8.07
N VAL A 400 -32.19 4.27 -6.83
CA VAL A 400 -32.03 2.96 -6.21
C VAL A 400 -32.95 2.91 -5.00
N GLN A 401 -33.88 1.95 -4.98
CA GLN A 401 -34.94 1.85 -3.95
C GLN A 401 -35.68 3.18 -3.69
N GLY A 402 -35.91 3.97 -4.76
CA GLY A 402 -36.59 5.28 -4.67
C GLY A 402 -35.71 6.46 -4.25
N GLU A 403 -34.54 6.20 -3.66
CA GLU A 403 -33.57 7.23 -3.28
C GLU A 403 -32.57 7.53 -4.41
N THR A 404 -32.01 8.73 -4.40
CA THR A 404 -30.88 9.05 -5.31
C THR A 404 -29.60 8.50 -4.72
N TRP A 405 -28.91 7.62 -5.44
CA TRP A 405 -27.57 7.17 -5.06
C TRP A 405 -26.55 7.88 -5.93
N ARG A 406 -25.46 8.35 -5.30
CA ARG A 406 -24.28 8.85 -6.02
C ARG A 406 -23.06 8.03 -5.65
N VAL A 407 -22.40 7.44 -6.64
CA VAL A 407 -21.21 6.62 -6.46
C VAL A 407 -19.98 7.37 -6.95
N PHE A 408 -18.94 7.43 -6.13
CA PHE A 408 -17.72 8.19 -6.33
C PHE A 408 -16.52 7.25 -6.37
N ASP A 409 -15.79 7.29 -7.48
CA ASP A 409 -14.51 6.64 -7.69
C ASP A 409 -13.42 7.41 -6.92
N CYS A 410 -13.16 7.00 -5.69
CA CYS A 410 -12.31 7.74 -4.75
C CYS A 410 -10.85 7.27 -4.79
N ASN A 411 -10.59 6.04 -5.22
CA ASN A 411 -9.25 5.54 -5.51
C ASN A 411 -8.75 5.96 -6.91
N MET A 412 -9.64 6.40 -7.79
CA MET A 412 -9.36 6.88 -9.15
C MET A 412 -8.84 5.78 -10.08
N ASP A 413 -9.25 4.53 -9.86
CA ASP A 413 -8.89 3.40 -10.71
C ASP A 413 -9.72 3.34 -12.01
N GLY A 414 -10.77 4.17 -12.09
CA GLY A 414 -11.72 4.22 -13.20
C GLY A 414 -12.71 3.05 -13.22
N VAL A 415 -12.82 2.31 -12.13
CA VAL A 415 -13.73 1.18 -11.96
C VAL A 415 -14.53 1.39 -10.67
N PHE A 416 -15.59 2.18 -10.79
CA PHE A 416 -16.51 2.46 -9.69
C PHE A 416 -16.93 1.17 -8.96
N GLY A 417 -16.70 1.16 -7.66
CA GLY A 417 -17.07 0.12 -6.71
C GLY A 417 -16.21 -1.12 -6.71
N VAL A 418 -15.09 -1.14 -7.42
CA VAL A 418 -14.21 -2.30 -7.49
C VAL A 418 -13.05 -2.17 -6.51
N GLY A 419 -12.94 -3.17 -5.64
CA GLY A 419 -11.80 -3.35 -4.75
C GLY A 419 -11.67 -2.30 -3.65
N TRP A 420 -11.00 -2.68 -2.57
CA TRP A 420 -10.45 -1.73 -1.62
C TRP A 420 -8.94 -1.81 -1.83
N GLU A 421 -8.37 -0.81 -2.47
CA GLU A 421 -6.94 -0.81 -2.73
C GLU A 421 -6.18 -0.57 -1.43
N ASN A 422 -5.22 -1.45 -1.15
CA ASN A 422 -4.25 -1.25 -0.08
C ASN A 422 -3.06 -0.49 -0.64
N PHE A 423 -2.80 0.67 -0.06
CA PHE A 423 -1.62 1.47 -0.35
C PHE A 423 -0.68 1.41 0.85
N ASP A 424 0.62 1.32 0.58
CA ASP A 424 1.63 1.50 1.62
C ASP A 424 1.74 2.99 1.97
N ASP A 425 1.73 3.32 3.26
CA ASP A 425 1.92 4.70 3.69
C ASP A 425 3.40 5.08 3.79
N LEU A 426 4.04 5.32 2.64
CA LEU A 426 5.46 5.69 2.52
C LEU A 426 5.87 7.01 3.22
N VAL A 427 4.95 7.71 3.91
CA VAL A 427 5.31 8.96 4.62
C VAL A 427 6.18 8.69 5.83
N THR A 428 6.13 7.50 6.43
CA THR A 428 6.95 7.18 7.61
C THR A 428 8.04 6.17 7.25
N ASP A 429 9.29 6.38 7.72
CA ASP A 429 10.38 5.42 7.53
C ASP A 429 10.06 4.17 8.39
N TYR A 430 9.86 3.01 7.74
CA TYR A 430 9.52 1.76 8.44
C TYR A 430 10.67 0.75 8.51
N SER A 431 10.52 -0.20 9.42
CA SER A 431 10.99 -1.57 9.27
C SER A 431 9.84 -2.44 8.75
N ASP A 432 10.14 -3.46 7.93
CA ASP A 432 9.16 -4.34 7.26
C ASP A 432 8.04 -4.89 8.18
N ASP A 433 8.31 -5.07 9.49
CA ASP A 433 7.36 -5.60 10.47
C ASP A 433 6.32 -4.60 11.02
N GLU A 434 6.46 -3.30 10.73
CA GLU A 434 5.60 -2.23 11.27
C GLU A 434 4.85 -1.45 10.16
N HIS A 435 4.72 -2.05 8.97
CA HIS A 435 4.07 -1.42 7.83
C HIS A 435 2.59 -1.17 8.11
N VAL A 436 2.19 0.10 7.96
CA VAL A 436 0.78 0.49 8.01
C VAL A 436 0.30 0.66 6.59
N THR A 437 -0.59 -0.24 6.16
CA THR A 437 -1.32 -0.08 4.91
C THR A 437 -2.57 0.75 5.16
N TRP A 438 -3.03 1.40 4.11
CA TRP A 438 -4.21 2.22 4.18
C TRP A 438 -5.11 1.96 2.98
N PHE A 439 -6.40 2.20 3.18
CA PHE A 439 -7.43 1.88 2.22
C PHE A 439 -8.04 3.17 1.65
N GLU A 440 -8.17 3.27 0.33
CA GLU A 440 -9.09 4.22 -0.32
C GLU A 440 -10.30 3.45 -0.84
N PRO A 441 -11.46 3.54 -0.17
CA PRO A 441 -12.66 2.99 -0.72
C PRO A 441 -13.38 3.98 -1.61
N ASP A 442 -14.06 3.44 -2.61
CA ASP A 442 -15.11 4.19 -3.27
C ASP A 442 -16.21 4.63 -2.31
N GLY A 443 -16.81 5.77 -2.65
CA GLY A 443 -17.84 6.40 -1.85
C GLY A 443 -19.22 6.22 -2.44
N VAL A 444 -20.23 6.11 -1.58
CA VAL A 444 -21.63 6.21 -1.99
C VAL A 444 -22.40 7.17 -1.08
N GLN A 445 -23.09 8.13 -1.70
CA GLN A 445 -24.06 8.98 -1.03
C GLN A 445 -25.47 8.43 -1.28
N ILE A 446 -26.16 8.04 -0.22
CA ILE A 446 -27.56 7.58 -0.29
C ILE A 446 -28.49 8.75 0.05
N GLY A 447 -29.41 9.04 -0.87
CA GLY A 447 -30.45 10.06 -0.73
C GLY A 447 -29.88 11.45 -0.46
N ARG A 448 -30.19 12.00 0.72
CA ARG A 448 -29.77 13.34 1.18
C ARG A 448 -28.72 13.28 2.30
N ALA A 449 -28.01 12.16 2.44
CA ALA A 449 -26.95 12.03 3.44
C ALA A 449 -25.92 13.16 3.31
N LYS A 450 -25.41 13.65 4.45
CA LYS A 450 -24.49 14.79 4.50
C LYS A 450 -23.02 14.41 4.23
N LYS A 451 -22.74 13.11 4.10
CA LYS A 451 -21.46 12.53 3.72
C LYS A 451 -21.72 11.32 2.82
N ALA A 452 -20.74 10.94 2.02
CA ALA A 452 -20.69 9.61 1.44
C ALA A 452 -20.17 8.62 2.49
N ILE A 453 -20.57 7.37 2.40
CA ILE A 453 -20.01 6.25 3.17
C ILE A 453 -19.26 5.34 2.21
N PRO A 454 -18.42 4.42 2.69
CA PRO A 454 -17.76 3.48 1.80
C PRO A 454 -18.79 2.64 1.03
N LEU A 455 -18.53 2.46 -0.25
CA LEU A 455 -19.29 1.56 -1.09
C LEU A 455 -18.84 0.13 -0.82
N SER A 456 -19.81 -0.69 -0.42
CA SER A 456 -19.56 -2.02 0.12
C SER A 456 -20.40 -3.08 -0.58
N SER A 457 -19.93 -4.33 -0.55
CA SER A 457 -20.70 -5.50 -1.01
C SER A 457 -21.97 -5.74 -0.20
N VAL A 458 -22.08 -5.15 0.99
CA VAL A 458 -23.28 -5.17 1.83
C VAL A 458 -23.57 -3.75 2.31
N MET A 459 -24.71 -3.20 1.91
CA MET A 459 -25.09 -1.82 2.24
C MET A 459 -26.34 -1.79 3.12
N PRO A 460 -26.35 -1.01 4.22
CA PRO A 460 -27.59 -0.69 4.91
C PRO A 460 -28.41 0.28 4.05
N VAL A 461 -29.68 -0.06 3.82
CA VAL A 461 -30.65 0.79 3.12
C VAL A 461 -31.93 0.78 3.94
N ASP A 462 -32.31 1.94 4.47
CA ASP A 462 -33.34 2.07 5.50
C ASP A 462 -33.04 1.15 6.71
N ASP A 463 -33.96 0.23 7.05
CA ASP A 463 -33.86 -0.67 8.21
C ASP A 463 -33.40 -2.10 7.83
N THR A 464 -32.93 -2.31 6.60
CA THR A 464 -32.50 -3.64 6.10
C THR A 464 -31.14 -3.58 5.41
N PHE A 465 -30.59 -4.75 5.07
CA PHE A 465 -29.29 -4.89 4.41
C PHE A 465 -29.46 -5.48 3.02
N TYR A 466 -28.72 -4.96 2.05
CA TYR A 466 -28.71 -5.46 0.68
C TYR A 466 -27.31 -5.92 0.28
N ARG A 467 -27.25 -7.04 -0.42
CA ARG A 467 -26.07 -7.42 -1.20
C ARG A 467 -26.02 -6.49 -2.39
N VAL A 468 -24.90 -5.81 -2.57
CA VAL A 468 -24.65 -4.90 -3.68
C VAL A 468 -23.64 -5.56 -4.62
N THR A 469 -23.99 -5.63 -5.90
CA THR A 469 -23.09 -6.05 -6.97
C THR A 469 -23.07 -4.96 -8.03
N GLN A 470 -21.89 -4.63 -8.55
CA GLN A 470 -21.75 -3.63 -9.60
C GLN A 470 -21.35 -4.31 -10.89
N ASP A 471 -21.95 -3.86 -11.97
CA ASP A 471 -21.47 -4.15 -13.31
C ASP A 471 -20.98 -2.82 -13.90
N PRO A 472 -19.66 -2.57 -13.84
CA PRO A 472 -19.13 -1.29 -14.26
C PRO A 472 -19.18 -1.10 -15.79
N GLU A 473 -19.26 -2.18 -16.56
CA GLU A 473 -19.39 -2.11 -18.02
C GLU A 473 -20.82 -1.73 -18.44
N GLN A 474 -21.81 -2.23 -17.71
CA GLN A 474 -23.22 -1.93 -17.96
C GLN A 474 -23.69 -0.66 -17.23
N GLU A 475 -22.83 -0.04 -16.42
CA GLU A 475 -23.17 1.10 -15.56
C GLU A 475 -24.38 0.78 -14.66
N THR A 476 -24.43 -0.45 -14.13
CA THR A 476 -25.56 -0.90 -13.29
C THR A 476 -25.14 -1.29 -11.88
N LEU A 477 -26.09 -1.11 -10.97
CA LEU A 477 -26.02 -1.52 -9.58
C LEU A 477 -27.13 -2.55 -9.33
N THR A 478 -26.79 -3.73 -8.83
CA THR A 478 -27.79 -4.74 -8.46
C THR A 478 -27.86 -4.86 -6.94
N LEU A 479 -29.07 -4.76 -6.39
CA LEU A 479 -29.35 -5.00 -4.97
C LEU A 479 -30.21 -6.24 -4.80
N GLN A 480 -29.90 -7.04 -3.79
CA GLN A 480 -30.78 -8.12 -3.32
C GLN A 480 -30.84 -8.13 -1.79
N GLU A 481 -32.05 -8.18 -1.24
CA GLU A 481 -32.26 -8.04 0.20
C GLU A 481 -31.73 -9.26 0.95
N MET A 482 -30.91 -9.01 1.97
CA MET A 482 -30.27 -10.04 2.77
C MET A 482 -31.03 -10.30 4.07
N ASN A 483 -31.00 -11.56 4.49
CA ASN A 483 -31.60 -12.01 5.73
C ASN A 483 -30.52 -12.21 6.80
N LEU A 484 -30.02 -11.10 7.32
CA LEU A 484 -28.93 -11.08 8.28
C LEU A 484 -29.47 -10.94 9.71
N ALA A 485 -28.94 -11.74 10.63
CA ALA A 485 -29.04 -11.42 12.05
C ALA A 485 -28.20 -10.17 12.32
N THR A 486 -28.68 -9.30 13.22
CA THR A 486 -28.00 -8.05 13.56
C THR A 486 -27.74 -7.95 15.04
N GLY A 487 -26.72 -7.17 15.39
CA GLY A 487 -26.47 -6.66 16.73
C GLY A 487 -26.28 -5.15 16.69
N GLU A 488 -25.96 -4.58 17.83
CA GLU A 488 -25.72 -3.14 18.00
C GLU A 488 -24.26 -2.88 18.37
N LEU A 489 -23.70 -1.79 17.85
CA LEU A 489 -22.39 -1.27 18.23
C LEU A 489 -22.57 0.11 18.87
N GLN A 490 -22.22 0.22 20.16
CA GLN A 490 -22.21 1.47 20.89
C GLN A 490 -20.78 2.02 20.90
N LEU A 491 -20.61 3.25 20.39
CA LEU A 491 -19.31 3.92 20.36
C LEU A 491 -19.14 4.91 21.52
N GLU A 492 -17.98 4.81 22.17
CA GLU A 492 -17.45 5.83 23.06
C GLU A 492 -16.33 6.59 22.32
N LEU A 493 -16.54 7.89 22.09
CA LEU A 493 -15.65 8.72 21.28
C LEU A 493 -15.06 9.85 22.13
N ASP A 494 -13.80 9.71 22.55
CA ASP A 494 -13.06 10.76 23.26
C ASP A 494 -12.12 11.51 22.32
N TYR A 495 -12.72 12.49 21.64
CA TYR A 495 -12.03 13.38 20.71
C TYR A 495 -12.41 14.83 20.94
N LYS A 496 -11.44 15.72 20.79
CA LYS A 496 -11.71 17.17 20.73
C LYS A 496 -12.47 17.58 19.46
N VAL A 497 -12.14 16.99 18.31
CA VAL A 497 -12.86 17.12 17.05
C VAL A 497 -13.35 15.75 16.65
N GLN A 498 -14.67 15.61 16.48
CA GLN A 498 -15.27 14.33 16.16
C GLN A 498 -14.82 13.86 14.76
N PRO A 499 -14.56 12.55 14.59
CA PRO A 499 -14.23 11.99 13.28
C PRO A 499 -15.38 12.18 12.28
N SER A 500 -15.04 12.32 11.00
CA SER A 500 -16.00 12.37 9.90
C SER A 500 -16.38 10.96 9.42
N HIS A 501 -15.45 10.01 9.54
CA HIS A 501 -15.61 8.59 9.23
C HIS A 501 -14.84 7.75 10.25
N LEU A 502 -15.44 6.62 10.64
CA LEU A 502 -14.77 5.49 11.28
C LEU A 502 -15.33 4.25 10.60
N VAL A 503 -14.48 3.46 9.97
CA VAL A 503 -14.91 2.34 9.13
C VAL A 503 -14.31 1.04 9.62
N VAL A 504 -15.16 0.03 9.66
CA VAL A 504 -14.79 -1.35 9.96
C VAL A 504 -15.09 -2.24 8.77
N ARG A 505 -14.32 -3.32 8.60
CA ARG A 505 -14.59 -4.40 7.65
C ARG A 505 -15.00 -5.66 8.38
N GLU A 506 -15.91 -6.42 7.80
CA GLU A 506 -16.16 -7.80 8.23
C GLU A 506 -15.03 -8.70 7.70
N VAL A 507 -14.48 -9.58 8.55
CA VAL A 507 -13.27 -10.38 8.26
C VAL A 507 -13.50 -11.89 8.22
N ASP A 508 -14.75 -12.36 8.25
CA ASP A 508 -15.08 -13.79 8.29
C ASP A 508 -16.00 -14.19 7.13
N LYS A 509 -17.25 -13.74 7.11
CA LYS A 509 -18.31 -14.29 6.23
C LYS A 509 -18.86 -13.33 5.19
N LEU A 510 -18.73 -12.03 5.40
CA LEU A 510 -19.26 -11.00 4.53
C LEU A 510 -18.10 -10.32 3.81
N GLU A 511 -17.46 -11.06 2.89
CA GLU A 511 -16.35 -10.52 2.10
C GLU A 511 -16.73 -9.22 1.38
N GLY A 512 -15.88 -8.21 1.51
CA GLY A 512 -16.11 -6.87 0.96
C GLY A 512 -17.16 -6.04 1.72
N ALA A 513 -17.60 -6.48 2.91
CA ALA A 513 -18.53 -5.74 3.74
C ALA A 513 -17.79 -4.72 4.62
N TYR A 514 -18.13 -3.44 4.46
CA TYR A 514 -17.53 -2.31 5.14
C TYR A 514 -18.62 -1.36 5.61
N PHE A 515 -18.46 -0.87 6.83
CA PHE A 515 -19.49 -0.06 7.47
C PHE A 515 -18.85 1.16 8.14
N ASP A 516 -19.38 2.34 7.81
CA ASP A 516 -19.11 3.53 8.62
C ASP A 516 -19.91 3.41 9.93
N ILE A 517 -19.18 3.24 11.03
CA ILE A 517 -19.74 3.00 12.36
C ILE A 517 -20.07 4.29 13.11
N LEU A 518 -19.93 5.46 12.49
CA LEU A 518 -20.36 6.70 13.13
C LEU A 518 -21.88 6.83 13.12
N PRO A 519 -22.53 6.94 14.29
CA PRO A 519 -23.98 7.02 14.34
C PRO A 519 -24.48 8.35 13.78
N ALA A 520 -25.67 8.32 13.15
CA ALA A 520 -26.32 9.52 12.64
C ALA A 520 -26.57 10.57 13.73
N ARG A 521 -26.70 10.14 15.00
CA ARG A 521 -26.76 11.00 16.18
C ARG A 521 -25.79 10.47 17.24
N ARG A 522 -25.02 11.38 17.83
CA ARG A 522 -24.03 11.06 18.87
C ARG A 522 -24.69 10.25 20.00
N GLY A 523 -24.05 9.16 20.39
CA GLY A 523 -24.45 8.29 21.49
C GLY A 523 -25.53 7.26 21.13
N GLN A 524 -26.05 7.24 19.90
CA GLN A 524 -26.91 6.13 19.45
C GLN A 524 -26.06 4.93 19.02
N PRO A 525 -26.55 3.70 19.24
CA PRO A 525 -25.91 2.52 18.69
C PRO A 525 -26.06 2.49 17.17
N VAL A 526 -25.13 1.80 16.51
CA VAL A 526 -25.18 1.48 15.08
C VAL A 526 -25.52 0.01 14.91
N THR A 527 -26.54 -0.29 14.11
CA THR A 527 -26.90 -1.66 13.78
C THR A 527 -25.92 -2.24 12.76
N LEU A 528 -25.34 -3.40 13.06
CA LEU A 528 -24.46 -4.13 12.17
C LEU A 528 -24.92 -5.58 12.03
N PRO A 529 -24.64 -6.25 10.91
CA PRO A 529 -24.77 -7.70 10.82
C PRO A 529 -23.94 -8.42 11.89
N VAL A 530 -24.38 -9.61 12.28
CA VAL A 530 -23.60 -10.49 13.15
C VAL A 530 -22.35 -10.94 12.40
N GLY A 531 -21.18 -10.78 13.00
CA GLY A 531 -19.90 -11.06 12.34
C GLY A 531 -18.70 -10.69 13.20
N THR A 532 -17.50 -10.91 12.65
CA THR A 532 -16.25 -10.43 13.24
C THR A 532 -15.75 -9.26 12.42
N TYR A 533 -15.44 -8.15 13.08
CA TYR A 533 -15.11 -6.88 12.47
C TYR A 533 -13.72 -6.43 12.85
N GLN A 534 -13.03 -5.80 11.92
CA GLN A 534 -11.72 -5.17 12.12
C GLN A 534 -11.82 -3.69 11.75
N PHE A 535 -11.25 -2.81 12.59
CA PHE A 535 -11.12 -1.41 12.23
C PHE A 535 -10.16 -1.25 11.04
N CYS A 536 -10.53 -0.41 10.06
CA CYS A 536 -9.79 -0.24 8.82
C CYS A 536 -9.25 1.16 8.64
N LEU A 537 -10.15 2.14 8.65
CA LEU A 537 -9.79 3.54 8.40
C LEU A 537 -10.69 4.48 9.17
N GLY A 538 -10.17 5.67 9.44
CA GLY A 538 -10.94 6.79 9.94
C GLY A 538 -10.30 8.11 9.55
N ARG A 539 -11.05 9.18 9.78
CA ARG A 539 -10.58 10.53 9.48
C ARG A 539 -11.14 11.53 10.45
N ILE A 540 -10.29 12.45 10.89
CA ILE A 540 -10.67 13.66 11.61
C ILE A 540 -10.28 14.86 10.76
N ALA A 541 -11.19 15.80 10.60
CA ALA A 541 -10.92 17.01 9.84
C ALA A 541 -11.60 18.21 10.49
N LYS A 542 -10.92 19.37 10.48
CA LYS A 542 -11.45 20.64 10.97
C LYS A 542 -11.06 21.76 10.03
N GLY A 543 -12.01 22.63 9.71
CA GLY A 543 -11.79 23.73 8.77
C GLY A 543 -12.42 23.43 7.42
N SER A 544 -12.02 24.19 6.41
CA SER A 544 -12.60 24.11 5.07
C SER A 544 -11.57 24.46 4.02
N LYS A 545 -11.72 23.88 2.83
CA LYS A 545 -10.80 24.07 1.72
C LYS A 545 -9.34 23.76 2.11
N THR A 546 -8.40 24.61 1.66
CA THR A 546 -6.97 24.53 1.98
C THR A 546 -6.60 24.86 3.41
N ASN A 547 -7.48 25.51 4.18
CA ASN A 547 -7.26 25.74 5.62
C ASN A 547 -7.89 24.64 6.46
N GLN A 548 -7.75 23.38 6.04
CA GLN A 548 -8.31 22.24 6.73
C GLN A 548 -7.21 21.41 7.38
N ASP A 549 -7.23 21.38 8.71
CA ASP A 549 -6.44 20.45 9.50
C ASP A 549 -7.00 19.04 9.32
N GLN A 550 -6.14 18.03 9.17
CA GLN A 550 -6.57 16.63 9.05
C GLN A 550 -5.67 15.66 9.83
N VAL A 551 -6.27 14.56 10.26
CA VAL A 551 -5.59 13.37 10.80
C VAL A 551 -6.23 12.13 10.18
N ARG A 552 -5.40 11.20 9.72
CA ARG A 552 -5.85 9.87 9.29
C ARG A 552 -5.78 8.91 10.47
N ILE A 553 -6.74 8.00 10.54
CA ILE A 553 -6.80 6.93 11.54
C ILE A 553 -6.65 5.59 10.82
N TYR A 554 -5.75 4.73 11.28
CA TYR A 554 -5.47 3.42 10.73
C TYR A 554 -5.81 2.32 11.74
N ALA A 555 -5.94 1.09 11.26
CA ALA A 555 -6.12 -0.10 12.10
C ALA A 555 -5.13 -0.13 13.29
N GLY A 556 -3.85 0.15 13.04
CA GLY A 556 -2.81 0.13 14.05
C GLY A 556 -2.74 -1.23 14.75
N ARG A 557 -2.85 -1.20 16.08
CA ARG A 557 -2.88 -2.36 16.97
C ARG A 557 -4.30 -2.82 17.31
N ALA A 558 -5.33 -2.21 16.71
CA ALA A 558 -6.72 -2.51 17.04
C ALA A 558 -7.06 -3.95 16.71
N GLN A 559 -7.60 -4.65 17.71
CA GLN A 559 -7.96 -6.06 17.59
C GLN A 559 -9.34 -6.21 16.92
N PRO A 560 -9.57 -7.33 16.22
CA PRO A 560 -10.91 -7.66 15.76
C PRO A 560 -11.88 -7.79 16.94
N PHE A 561 -13.14 -7.41 16.72
CA PHE A 561 -14.23 -7.52 17.68
C PHE A 561 -15.43 -8.22 17.07
N LYS A 562 -16.35 -8.72 17.89
CA LYS A 562 -17.54 -9.46 17.43
C LYS A 562 -18.79 -8.65 17.65
N ILE A 563 -19.74 -8.77 16.73
CA ILE A 563 -21.13 -8.33 16.91
C ILE A 563 -21.99 -9.59 17.05
N GLU A 564 -22.69 -9.70 18.18
CA GLU A 564 -23.57 -10.84 18.47
C GLU A 564 -25.06 -10.48 18.26
N ALA A 565 -25.87 -11.50 18.00
CA ALA A 565 -27.27 -11.31 17.62
C ALA A 565 -28.08 -10.70 18.76
N GLY A 566 -28.63 -9.51 18.55
CA GLY A 566 -29.46 -8.81 19.54
C GLY A 566 -28.69 -8.26 20.75
N GLU A 567 -27.36 -8.34 20.75
CA GLU A 567 -26.52 -7.78 21.81
C GLU A 567 -25.93 -6.42 21.39
N THR A 568 -25.59 -5.60 22.39
CA THR A 568 -24.85 -4.35 22.21
C THR A 568 -23.38 -4.57 22.55
N THR A 569 -22.50 -4.37 21.57
CA THR A 569 -21.04 -4.36 21.74
C THR A 569 -20.58 -2.94 21.97
N GLU A 570 -19.70 -2.71 22.94
CA GLU A 570 -19.13 -1.39 23.23
C GLU A 570 -17.71 -1.28 22.68
N LEU A 571 -17.38 -0.18 22.02
CA LEU A 571 -16.04 0.09 21.52
C LEU A 571 -15.66 1.55 21.76
N ALA A 572 -14.48 1.75 22.36
CA ALA A 572 -13.97 3.06 22.74
C ALA A 572 -12.80 3.47 21.85
N PHE A 573 -12.89 4.66 21.25
CA PHE A 573 -11.85 5.25 20.42
C PHE A 573 -11.43 6.62 20.96
N GLY A 574 -10.19 7.01 20.68
CA GLY A 574 -9.64 8.29 21.10
C GLY A 574 -8.75 8.17 22.33
N ALA A 575 -8.80 9.19 23.18
CA ALA A 575 -7.95 9.30 24.36
C ALA A 575 -8.23 8.17 25.38
N PRO A 576 -7.26 7.80 26.22
CA PRO A 576 -5.89 8.33 26.28
C PRO A 576 -5.02 7.85 25.11
N TYR A 577 -4.00 8.64 24.76
CA TYR A 577 -3.10 8.31 23.67
C TYR A 577 -1.74 7.80 24.15
N ASP A 578 -1.36 6.61 23.68
CA ASP A 578 0.00 6.08 23.78
C ASP A 578 0.86 6.66 22.66
N LEU A 579 2.09 7.08 22.98
CA LEU A 579 3.04 7.63 22.02
C LEU A 579 4.31 6.78 22.01
N THR A 580 4.69 6.27 20.85
CA THR A 580 5.96 5.52 20.69
C THR A 580 6.89 6.22 19.71
N PHE A 581 8.20 6.00 19.85
CA PHE A 581 9.25 6.56 18.98
C PHE A 581 10.57 5.78 19.16
N LYS A 582 11.55 6.05 18.30
CA LYS A 582 12.90 5.47 18.30
C LYS A 582 13.93 6.55 18.62
N VAL A 583 14.97 6.17 19.36
CA VAL A 583 16.17 6.98 19.62
C VAL A 583 17.33 6.28 18.95
N THR A 584 18.15 7.03 18.22
CA THR A 584 19.35 6.51 17.54
C THR A 584 20.59 7.21 18.06
N GLN A 585 21.75 6.59 17.90
CA GLN A 585 23.03 7.19 18.28
C GLN A 585 23.77 7.67 17.03
N ASP A 586 24.16 8.95 17.02
CA ASP A 586 24.97 9.57 15.98
C ASP A 586 26.23 10.17 16.62
N GLY A 587 27.32 9.42 16.59
CA GLY A 587 28.55 9.77 17.30
C GLY A 587 28.32 9.93 18.80
N GLN A 588 28.49 11.15 19.32
CA GLN A 588 28.25 11.48 20.73
C GLN A 588 26.86 12.03 21.01
N GLU A 589 25.96 12.07 20.02
CA GLU A 589 24.59 12.56 20.19
C GLU A 589 23.60 11.40 20.19
N SER A 590 22.61 11.46 21.09
CA SER A 590 21.38 10.69 20.94
C SER A 590 20.38 11.53 20.15
N VAL A 591 19.89 10.98 19.05
CA VAL A 591 18.98 11.63 18.11
C VAL A 591 17.61 11.01 18.26
N LEU A 592 16.63 11.83 18.60
CA LEU A 592 15.23 11.45 18.56
C LEU A 592 14.76 11.48 17.11
N ASP A 593 14.45 10.31 16.54
CA ASP A 593 13.89 10.23 15.19
C ASP A 593 12.39 10.53 15.23
N THR A 594 12.01 11.77 14.91
CA THR A 594 10.61 12.20 14.95
C THR A 594 9.74 11.51 13.90
N ARG A 595 10.33 10.93 12.85
CA ARG A 595 9.59 10.19 11.80
C ARG A 595 9.15 8.80 12.26
N SER A 596 9.79 8.29 13.31
CA SER A 596 9.39 7.07 14.01
C SER A 596 8.26 7.27 15.02
N MET A 597 7.79 8.51 15.21
CA MET A 597 6.70 8.79 16.15
C MET A 597 5.41 8.10 15.68
N ARG A 598 4.71 7.48 16.63
CA ARG A 598 3.40 6.84 16.44
C ARG A 598 2.49 7.22 17.59
N VAL A 599 1.19 7.27 17.32
CA VAL A 599 0.17 7.60 18.30
C VAL A 599 -0.93 6.56 18.23
N PHE A 600 -1.20 5.87 19.35
CA PHE A 600 -2.25 4.87 19.44
C PHE A 600 -3.35 5.30 20.41
N GLY A 601 -4.60 5.11 20.03
CA GLY A 601 -5.77 5.36 20.87
C GLY A 601 -6.17 4.16 21.72
N GLN A 602 -7.31 4.28 22.40
CA GLN A 602 -7.77 3.29 23.36
C GLN A 602 -8.11 1.92 22.76
N ALA A 603 -8.63 1.86 21.53
CA ALA A 603 -8.88 0.60 20.83
C ALA A 603 -7.61 0.04 20.18
N GLY A 604 -6.49 0.77 20.21
CA GLY A 604 -5.25 0.43 19.50
C GLY A 604 -5.18 1.02 18.09
N GLU A 605 -6.17 1.79 17.67
CA GLU A 605 -6.17 2.54 16.42
C GLU A 605 -4.99 3.51 16.37
N GLU A 606 -4.37 3.66 15.20
CA GLU A 606 -3.23 4.56 15.02
C GLU A 606 -3.66 5.89 14.41
N TYR A 607 -3.10 6.99 14.89
CA TYR A 607 -3.26 8.32 14.31
C TYR A 607 -1.98 8.73 13.62
N ALA A 608 -2.05 8.98 12.31
CA ALA A 608 -0.93 9.49 11.53
C ALA A 608 -1.40 10.56 10.54
N MET A 609 -0.48 11.02 9.68
CA MET A 609 -0.76 12.02 8.65
C MET A 609 -1.41 13.28 9.23
N PHE A 610 -0.74 13.88 10.22
CA PHE A 610 -1.15 15.12 10.88
C PHE A 610 -0.94 16.34 9.98
N PHE A 611 -1.86 16.57 9.03
CA PHE A 611 -1.79 17.71 8.12
C PHE A 611 -2.10 19.02 8.86
N ASP A 612 -1.24 20.03 8.67
CA ASP A 612 -1.23 21.35 9.33
C ASP A 612 -1.09 21.38 10.86
N GLN A 613 -1.27 20.23 11.52
CA GLN A 613 -1.20 20.06 12.96
C GLN A 613 -0.22 18.96 13.39
N PRO A 614 1.07 19.01 12.98
CA PRO A 614 2.04 18.01 13.41
C PRO A 614 2.16 17.99 14.94
N LEU A 615 2.49 16.81 15.48
CA LEU A 615 2.69 16.64 16.92
C LEU A 615 3.80 17.56 17.43
N GLN A 616 3.65 18.06 18.65
CA GLN A 616 4.64 18.90 19.32
C GLN A 616 4.71 18.55 20.80
N PRO A 617 5.12 17.33 21.16
CA PRO A 617 5.26 16.92 22.53
C PRO A 617 6.40 17.69 23.23
N GLU A 618 6.30 17.78 24.55
CA GLU A 618 7.41 18.11 25.44
C GLU A 618 8.26 16.85 25.64
N VAL A 619 9.57 16.95 25.44
CA VAL A 619 10.52 15.85 25.62
C VAL A 619 11.33 16.06 26.88
N GLU A 620 11.25 15.10 27.79
CA GLU A 620 12.11 14.99 28.96
C GLU A 620 13.28 14.06 28.65
N VAL A 621 14.49 14.44 29.06
CA VAL A 621 15.72 13.71 28.74
C VAL A 621 16.54 13.49 30.01
N GLN A 622 16.92 12.24 30.24
CA GLN A 622 17.73 11.82 31.39
C GLN A 622 18.78 10.80 30.97
N THR A 623 19.76 10.55 31.82
CA THR A 623 20.62 9.37 31.70
C THR A 623 19.93 8.12 32.24
N ASP A 624 20.44 6.95 31.90
CA ASP A 624 20.01 5.65 32.42
C ASP A 624 19.98 5.51 33.95
N ASP A 625 20.75 6.33 34.68
CA ASP A 625 20.72 6.44 36.14
C ASP A 625 19.71 7.47 36.69
N GLY A 626 18.88 8.06 35.82
CA GLY A 626 17.79 8.98 36.17
C GLY A 626 18.21 10.45 36.34
N LYS A 627 19.45 10.83 36.01
CA LYS A 627 19.87 12.24 36.07
C LYS A 627 19.36 13.00 34.84
N THR A 628 18.51 14.00 35.07
CA THR A 628 18.01 14.90 34.01
C THR A 628 19.16 15.62 33.30
N LEU A 629 19.20 15.51 31.97
CA LEU A 629 20.18 16.17 31.11
C LEU A 629 19.70 17.54 30.63
N ALA A 630 18.41 17.67 30.34
CA ALA A 630 17.79 18.90 29.88
C ALA A 630 16.39 19.07 30.50
N LYS A 631 15.95 20.33 30.65
CA LYS A 631 14.55 20.61 30.99
C LYS A 631 13.64 20.16 29.86
N ALA A 632 12.43 19.72 30.20
CA ALA A 632 11.39 19.39 29.24
C ALA A 632 11.28 20.50 28.17
N SER A 633 11.52 20.15 26.91
CA SER A 633 11.46 21.09 25.79
C SER A 633 10.44 20.64 24.77
N LYS A 634 9.58 21.57 24.35
CA LYS A 634 8.60 21.31 23.30
C LYS A 634 9.29 21.16 21.96
N LEU A 635 9.01 20.08 21.23
CA LEU A 635 9.47 19.93 19.86
C LEU A 635 8.85 21.01 18.97
N ARG A 636 9.65 21.56 18.05
CA ARG A 636 9.23 22.61 17.12
C ARG A 636 8.76 22.00 15.80
N LYS A 637 7.93 22.73 15.06
CA LYS A 637 7.64 22.40 13.65
C LYS A 637 8.91 22.56 12.80
N VAL A 638 8.99 21.79 11.74
CA VAL A 638 9.97 21.99 10.66
C VAL A 638 9.63 23.30 9.95
N GLY A 639 10.62 24.16 9.73
CA GLY A 639 10.47 25.40 8.98
C GLY A 639 10.78 25.20 7.50
N VAL A 640 10.50 26.24 6.70
CA VAL A 640 10.77 26.23 5.25
C VAL A 640 12.25 25.99 4.95
N GLY A 641 13.15 26.64 5.69
CA GLY A 641 14.59 26.49 5.45
C GLY A 641 15.09 25.08 5.69
N GLU A 642 14.59 24.38 6.72
CA GLU A 642 14.97 22.99 6.94
C GLU A 642 14.33 22.04 5.92
N TRP A 643 13.12 22.34 5.45
CA TRP A 643 12.51 21.60 4.35
C TRP A 643 13.31 21.76 3.04
N GLU A 644 13.73 22.99 2.71
CA GLU A 644 14.55 23.28 1.53
C GLU A 644 15.93 22.60 1.57
N VAL A 645 16.54 22.44 2.74
CA VAL A 645 17.83 21.72 2.87
C VAL A 645 17.66 20.21 2.74
N ASN A 646 16.47 19.68 3.08
CA ASN A 646 16.14 18.27 2.95
C ASN A 646 15.41 17.97 1.62
N THR A 647 15.75 18.69 0.55
CA THR A 647 15.17 18.54 -0.80
C THR A 647 15.02 17.06 -1.17
N GLY A 648 13.78 16.62 -1.37
CA GLY A 648 13.43 15.22 -1.65
C GLY A 648 12.67 14.50 -0.54
N LYS A 649 12.56 15.07 0.67
CA LYS A 649 11.81 14.48 1.80
C LYS A 649 10.61 15.32 2.21
N ASP A 650 9.63 15.45 1.32
CA ASP A 650 8.37 16.18 1.59
C ASP A 650 7.61 15.68 2.84
N ASN A 651 7.83 14.42 3.20
CA ASN A 651 7.25 13.83 4.41
C ASN A 651 7.75 14.48 5.71
N ILE A 652 8.85 15.23 5.71
CA ILE A 652 9.40 15.83 6.94
C ILE A 652 8.44 16.84 7.59
N LEU A 653 7.60 17.53 6.81
CA LEU A 653 6.66 18.54 7.32
C LEU A 653 5.55 17.96 8.21
N TRP A 654 5.30 16.65 8.08
CA TRP A 654 4.29 15.92 8.85
C TRP A 654 4.75 15.61 10.28
N PHE A 655 6.04 15.83 10.56
CA PHE A 655 6.68 15.53 11.84
C PHE A 655 7.26 16.80 12.46
N PRO A 656 7.44 16.83 13.79
CA PRO A 656 8.28 17.84 14.41
C PRO A 656 9.74 17.70 13.97
N TYR A 657 10.53 18.75 14.17
CA TYR A 657 11.97 18.72 13.95
C TYR A 657 12.66 17.81 14.98
N GLU A 658 13.68 17.07 14.55
CA GLU A 658 14.43 16.15 15.39
C GLU A 658 15.10 16.85 16.59
N LEU A 659 15.20 16.14 17.71
CA LEU A 659 15.92 16.58 18.90
C LEU A 659 17.24 15.82 19.00
N ARG A 660 18.34 16.56 19.11
CA ARG A 660 19.68 16.02 19.33
C ARG A 660 20.16 16.41 20.71
N VAL A 661 20.71 15.45 21.44
CA VAL A 661 21.22 15.65 22.79
C VAL A 661 22.60 15.00 22.95
N ASP A 662 23.56 15.75 23.47
CA ASP A 662 24.87 15.23 23.83
C ASP A 662 24.74 14.07 24.83
N THR A 663 25.30 12.93 24.48
CA THR A 663 25.39 11.72 25.30
C THR A 663 26.67 11.79 26.15
N PRO A 664 26.57 11.87 27.49
CA PRO A 664 27.75 11.83 28.34
C PRO A 664 28.53 10.53 28.13
N ALA A 665 29.86 10.61 28.10
CA ALA A 665 30.71 9.44 27.89
C ALA A 665 30.40 8.31 28.88
N GLY A 666 30.13 7.11 28.35
CA GLY A 666 29.82 5.91 29.15
C GLY A 666 28.41 5.88 29.75
N LYS A 667 27.51 6.76 29.31
CA LYS A 667 26.09 6.77 29.70
C LYS A 667 25.19 6.48 28.51
N GLN A 668 23.99 5.99 28.79
CA GLN A 668 22.89 5.94 27.83
C GLN A 668 21.90 7.06 28.15
N VAL A 669 21.28 7.61 27.11
CA VAL A 669 20.22 8.60 27.24
C VAL A 669 18.87 7.87 27.26
N GLN A 670 17.93 8.41 28.01
CA GLN A 670 16.52 8.03 27.98
C GLN A 670 15.68 9.25 27.69
N MET A 671 14.67 9.09 26.84
CA MET A 671 13.74 10.14 26.47
C MET A 671 12.30 9.72 26.78
N GLN A 672 11.48 10.67 27.24
CA GLN A 672 10.04 10.50 27.38
C GLN A 672 9.34 11.70 26.75
N MET A 673 8.24 11.44 26.04
CA MET A 673 7.39 12.44 25.43
C MET A 673 6.07 12.58 26.18
N THR A 674 5.61 13.81 26.34
CA THR A 674 4.25 14.11 26.79
C THR A 674 3.64 15.23 25.96
N GLN A 675 2.35 15.13 25.67
CA GLN A 675 1.59 16.24 25.09
C GLN A 675 0.26 16.37 25.82
N LYS A 676 -0.01 17.54 26.41
CA LYS A 676 -1.25 17.73 27.19
C LYS A 676 -2.49 17.71 26.32
N ALA A 677 -2.42 18.34 25.15
CA ALA A 677 -3.50 18.39 24.19
C ALA A 677 -3.00 18.63 22.77
N HIS A 678 -3.72 18.10 21.80
CA HIS A 678 -3.59 18.32 20.38
C HIS A 678 -4.80 19.13 19.85
N ALA A 679 -4.65 19.81 18.72
CA ALA A 679 -5.68 20.68 18.17
C ALA A 679 -6.95 19.91 17.76
N LEU A 680 -6.76 18.71 17.21
CA LEU A 680 -7.81 17.84 16.69
C LEU A 680 -8.21 16.71 17.66
N LEU A 681 -7.22 16.06 18.26
CA LEU A 681 -7.45 14.84 19.03
C LEU A 681 -7.88 15.14 20.48
N GLY A 682 -7.40 16.23 21.09
CA GLY A 682 -7.53 16.41 22.54
C GLY A 682 -6.30 15.83 23.23
N GLY A 683 -6.41 15.16 24.37
CA GLY A 683 -5.28 14.57 25.08
C GLY A 683 -5.75 13.84 26.33
N PRO A 684 -4.85 13.24 27.13
CA PRO A 684 -3.39 13.40 27.07
C PRO A 684 -2.69 12.41 26.13
N PHE A 685 -1.46 12.74 25.73
CA PHE A 685 -0.49 11.84 25.09
C PHE A 685 0.69 11.59 26.02
N LYS A 686 1.15 10.36 26.09
CA LYS A 686 2.31 9.99 26.89
C LYS A 686 3.03 8.78 26.30
N SER A 687 4.36 8.82 26.31
CA SER A 687 5.19 7.65 26.01
C SER A 687 5.75 7.01 27.27
N ASP A 688 6.27 5.79 27.13
CA ASP A 688 7.26 5.24 28.05
C ASP A 688 8.64 5.93 27.91
N TRP A 689 9.55 5.61 28.82
CA TRP A 689 10.96 6.00 28.71
C TRP A 689 11.67 5.10 27.71
N ILE A 690 12.11 5.67 26.59
CA ILE A 690 12.81 4.96 25.51
C ILE A 690 14.31 5.23 25.59
N ARG A 691 15.14 4.21 25.28
CA ARG A 691 16.61 4.26 25.29
C ARG A 691 17.16 4.40 23.88
#